data_AF-A0A9E6UVN9-F1
#
_entry.id   AF-A0A9E6UVN9-F1
#
_cell.length_a   1.000
_cell.length_b   1.000
_cell.length_c   1.000
_cell.angle_alpha   90.00
_cell.angle_beta   90.00
_cell.angle_gamma   90.00
#
_symmetry.space_group_name_H-M   'P 1'
#
loop_
_entity.id
_entity.type
_entity.pdbx_description
1 polymer ?
#
loop_
_entity_poly.entity_id
_entity_poly.type
_entity_poly.pdbx_seq_one_letter_code
_entity_poly.pdbx_strand_id
1 'polypeptide(L)'
;KQLVSVAASLIPFLENDDANRALMGSNMQRQAVPLVKAEAPWVGTGMEETVARDSGAAIAARRGGIVDQVDATRIVIRAIGDVEPGQSGVDIYTLQKFQRSNQNTCINQRPLVKVGDVIEQGDIIADGPSTDLGELALGKNSLVAFMPWNGYNYEDSILISERIVKDDVFTSIHIEEFEVMARDTKLGPEDITRDIPNVGEEALRNLDEAGIVYIGAEVHPGDILVGKITPKGESPMTPEEKLLRAIFGEKASDVRDTSLRLPPGVAGTIVEVRVFNRHGIEIDDRTRAIQNEEIERLRKDAADERNILNRATYNRLKDMLIGQTASAAPKGLKKGVEITADMLDELERFEWFKFAVADDSRQTQIEAVKSQYDEAVALIDAKFQDRKEKLERGDELAPGVLKMVKVFVAVKRKLQPGDKMAGRHGNKGVISRILPQEDMPFLEDGTPVDLVLNPLGVPSRMNVGQIFETHLGFAARALGHEIKGMLEDWRAANPNAAEDYAGVAPPAAVVDRLKDIYGDQYFEDLESRTTADIVELAGNLSAGVPMGTPVFDGAREPDVSEMLIKAGIDSSGQSVLYDGRTGEAFDRKVTVGIIYMLKLHHLVDDKIHARSIGPYSLVTQQPLGGKAQFGGQRFGEMEVWALQAYGAAYTLQEMLTVKSDDVV
;
A
#
# COMPACT_ATOMS: atom_id res chain seq x y z
N LYS A 1 31.60 -14.22 -7.22
CA LYS A 1 30.46 -15.17 -7.32
C LYS A 1 29.48 -14.80 -6.21
N GLN A 2 28.31 -14.28 -6.54
CA GLN A 2 27.26 -13.98 -5.54
C GLN A 2 26.69 -15.30 -5.02
N LEU A 3 26.64 -15.47 -3.69
CA LEU A 3 26.38 -16.76 -3.03
C LEU A 3 24.94 -16.91 -2.55
N VAL A 4 24.24 -15.79 -2.32
CA VAL A 4 22.88 -15.71 -1.75
C VAL A 4 21.87 -15.11 -2.74
N SER A 5 20.60 -15.45 -2.57
CA SER A 5 19.49 -14.86 -3.34
C SER A 5 19.12 -13.48 -2.81
N VAL A 6 18.37 -12.70 -3.61
CA VAL A 6 17.91 -11.35 -3.24
C VAL A 6 17.13 -11.32 -1.92
N ALA A 7 16.26 -12.32 -1.68
CA ALA A 7 15.48 -12.37 -0.44
C ALA A 7 16.33 -12.71 0.79
N ALA A 8 17.36 -13.54 0.61
CA ALA A 8 18.30 -13.86 1.68
C ALA A 8 19.27 -12.70 1.94
N SER A 9 19.62 -11.92 0.92
CA SER A 9 20.50 -10.76 1.05
C SER A 9 19.88 -9.58 1.81
N LEU A 10 18.58 -9.60 2.10
CA LEU A 10 17.86 -8.59 2.92
C LEU A 10 17.84 -8.94 4.42
N ILE A 11 18.43 -10.08 4.81
CA ILE A 11 18.49 -10.51 6.21
C ILE A 11 19.82 -10.00 6.80
N PRO A 12 19.79 -9.06 7.75
CA PRO A 12 21.01 -8.64 8.46
C PRO A 12 21.53 -9.81 9.31
N PHE A 13 22.83 -9.87 9.60
CA PHE A 13 23.43 -10.92 10.45
C PHE A 13 23.09 -12.36 10.02
N LEU A 14 22.93 -12.59 8.71
CA LEU A 14 22.56 -13.90 8.16
C LEU A 14 23.57 -14.99 8.54
N GLU A 15 24.84 -14.63 8.70
CA GLU A 15 25.93 -15.50 9.13
C GLU A 15 25.73 -16.08 10.55
N ASN A 16 24.85 -15.48 11.36
CA ASN A 16 24.55 -15.91 12.73
C ASN A 16 23.27 -16.76 12.83
N ASP A 17 22.63 -17.06 11.69
CA ASP A 17 21.40 -17.86 11.64
C ASP A 17 21.64 -19.26 11.06
N ASP A 18 20.97 -20.26 11.63
CA ASP A 18 20.88 -21.57 11.00
C ASP A 18 20.22 -21.47 9.61
N ALA A 19 20.73 -22.27 8.66
CA ALA A 19 20.29 -22.23 7.27
C ALA A 19 18.78 -22.50 7.09
N ASN A 20 18.16 -23.31 7.95
CA ASN A 20 16.71 -23.54 7.88
C ASN A 20 15.93 -22.29 8.30
N ARG A 21 16.46 -21.50 9.24
CA ARG A 21 15.85 -20.25 9.70
C ARG A 21 16.01 -19.15 8.67
N ALA A 22 17.18 -19.03 8.06
CA ALA A 22 17.41 -18.18 6.91
C ALA A 22 16.42 -18.46 5.75
N LEU A 23 16.21 -19.74 5.43
CA LEU A 23 15.23 -20.16 4.42
C LEU A 23 13.80 -19.74 4.81
N MET A 24 13.41 -19.99 6.06
CA MET A 24 12.10 -19.59 6.57
C MET A 24 11.91 -18.07 6.53
N GLY A 25 12.92 -17.31 6.97
CA GLY A 25 12.94 -15.85 6.95
C GLY A 25 12.76 -15.29 5.55
N SER A 26 13.55 -15.78 4.60
CA SER A 26 13.45 -15.41 3.17
C SER A 26 12.06 -15.72 2.59
N ASN A 27 11.44 -16.83 2.99
CA ASN A 27 10.10 -17.21 2.55
C ASN A 27 9.00 -16.35 3.19
N MET A 28 9.15 -15.95 4.45
CA MET A 28 8.18 -15.15 5.17
C MET A 28 8.20 -13.68 4.74
N GLN A 29 9.36 -13.13 4.38
CA GLN A 29 9.47 -11.78 3.82
C GLN A 29 8.58 -11.61 2.57
N ARG A 30 8.53 -12.62 1.69
CA ARG A 30 7.65 -12.62 0.49
C ARG A 30 6.16 -12.65 0.80
N GLN A 31 5.79 -12.93 2.06
CA GLN A 31 4.41 -13.06 2.52
C GLN A 31 3.94 -11.83 3.31
N ALA A 32 4.82 -10.84 3.49
CA ALA A 32 4.52 -9.60 4.19
C ALA A 32 3.48 -8.77 3.42
N VAL A 33 2.51 -8.22 4.15
CA VAL A 33 1.46 -7.39 3.57
C VAL A 33 1.87 -5.91 3.66
N PRO A 34 1.66 -5.11 2.60
CA PRO A 34 1.87 -3.68 2.65
C PRO A 34 1.04 -3.01 3.75
N LEU A 35 1.72 -2.24 4.60
CA LEU A 35 1.12 -1.49 5.69
C LEU A 35 0.63 -0.12 5.19
N VAL A 36 -0.30 0.49 5.93
CA VAL A 36 -0.79 1.85 5.63
C VAL A 36 0.34 2.88 5.73
N LYS A 37 1.23 2.71 6.70
CA LYS A 37 2.46 3.47 6.85
C LYS A 37 3.60 2.47 6.83
N ALA A 38 4.35 2.41 5.75
CA ALA A 38 5.58 1.64 5.70
C ALA A 38 6.68 2.35 6.51
N GLU A 39 7.74 1.64 6.84
CA GLU A 39 8.96 2.21 7.43
C GLU A 39 10.16 1.37 7.03
N ALA A 40 11.21 2.03 6.57
CA ALA A 40 12.46 1.37 6.23
C ALA A 40 13.07 0.67 7.47
N PRO A 41 13.72 -0.50 7.32
CA PRO A 41 14.37 -1.16 8.44
C PRO A 41 15.55 -0.33 8.95
N TRP A 42 15.61 -0.05 10.25
CA TRP A 42 16.78 0.64 10.82
C TRP A 42 18.05 -0.22 10.79
N VAL A 43 17.90 -1.54 10.70
CA VAL A 43 19.02 -2.46 10.51
C VAL A 43 18.82 -3.14 9.15
N GLY A 44 19.35 -2.54 8.09
CA GLY A 44 19.27 -3.05 6.71
C GLY A 44 20.54 -3.75 6.27
N THR A 45 20.60 -4.16 5.00
CA THR A 45 21.84 -4.68 4.39
C THR A 45 22.37 -3.78 3.27
N GLY A 46 21.61 -2.77 2.88
CA GLY A 46 21.88 -1.90 1.72
C GLY A 46 21.30 -2.47 0.41
N MET A 47 20.73 -3.67 0.44
CA MET A 47 20.03 -4.25 -0.72
C MET A 47 18.62 -3.67 -0.89
N GLU A 48 18.07 -3.05 0.16
CA GLU A 48 16.73 -2.48 0.20
C GLU A 48 16.49 -1.45 -0.92
N GLU A 49 17.42 -0.53 -1.14
CA GLU A 49 17.38 0.48 -2.21
C GLU A 49 17.34 -0.17 -3.59
N THR A 50 18.24 -1.13 -3.83
CA THR A 50 18.35 -1.81 -5.12
C THR A 50 17.07 -2.59 -5.44
N VAL A 51 16.50 -3.28 -4.45
CA VAL A 51 15.26 -4.04 -4.62
C VAL A 51 14.08 -3.12 -4.87
N ALA A 52 13.96 -2.01 -4.12
CA ALA A 52 12.88 -1.04 -4.32
C ALA A 52 12.94 -0.42 -5.73
N ARG A 53 14.12 0.02 -6.17
CA ARG A 53 14.34 0.61 -7.50
C ARG A 53 14.06 -0.38 -8.63
N ASP A 54 14.61 -1.59 -8.57
CA ASP A 54 14.51 -2.56 -9.67
C ASP A 54 13.15 -3.27 -9.73
N SER A 55 12.35 -3.23 -8.65
CA SER A 55 11.02 -3.84 -8.61
C SER A 55 9.97 -3.13 -9.49
N GLY A 56 10.20 -1.86 -9.81
CA GLY A 56 9.20 -0.99 -10.47
C GLY A 56 8.00 -0.61 -9.58
N ALA A 57 8.04 -0.94 -8.29
CA ALA A 57 7.02 -0.50 -7.32
C ALA A 57 7.17 0.99 -7.02
N ALA A 58 8.40 1.44 -6.77
CA ALA A 58 8.79 2.83 -6.72
C ALA A 58 9.02 3.38 -8.14
N ILE A 59 8.75 4.67 -8.33
CA ILE A 59 8.97 5.33 -9.63
C ILE A 59 10.32 6.04 -9.59
N ALA A 60 11.22 5.65 -10.50
CA ALA A 60 12.48 6.33 -10.73
C ALA A 60 12.37 7.39 -11.83
N ALA A 61 13.11 8.48 -11.70
CA ALA A 61 13.25 9.52 -12.71
C ALA A 61 14.00 8.97 -13.94
N ARG A 62 13.39 9.13 -15.12
CA ARG A 62 14.00 8.70 -16.39
C ARG A 62 15.19 9.57 -16.80
N ARG A 63 15.12 10.85 -16.46
CA ARG A 63 16.10 11.89 -16.80
C ARG A 63 16.22 12.86 -15.63
N GLY A 64 17.41 13.45 -15.49
CA GLY A 64 17.61 14.53 -14.53
C GLY A 64 16.83 15.79 -14.91
N GLY A 65 16.34 16.51 -13.92
CA GLY A 65 15.42 17.62 -14.13
C GLY A 65 15.07 18.40 -12.87
N ILE A 66 14.25 19.44 -13.04
CA ILE A 66 13.64 20.19 -11.94
C ILE A 66 12.16 19.81 -11.86
N VAL A 67 11.68 19.54 -10.65
CA VAL A 67 10.27 19.26 -10.40
C VAL A 67 9.43 20.53 -10.56
N ASP A 68 8.57 20.57 -11.59
CA ASP A 68 7.72 21.74 -11.88
C ASP A 68 6.38 21.68 -11.13
N GLN A 69 5.81 20.47 -11.02
CA GLN A 69 4.54 20.24 -10.34
C GLN A 69 4.49 18.87 -9.67
N VAL A 70 3.96 18.85 -8.45
CA VAL A 70 3.70 17.63 -7.69
C VAL A 70 2.23 17.63 -7.26
N ASP A 71 1.54 16.53 -7.56
CA ASP A 71 0.22 16.21 -7.05
C ASP A 71 0.20 14.75 -6.55
N ALA A 72 -0.80 14.39 -5.76
CA ALA A 72 -1.00 13.03 -5.29
C ALA A 72 -1.20 12.02 -6.45
N THR A 73 -1.60 12.48 -7.64
CA THR A 73 -1.86 11.65 -8.82
C THR A 73 -0.77 11.69 -9.88
N ARG A 74 0.04 12.75 -9.92
CA ARG A 74 1.03 12.95 -10.99
C ARG A 74 2.22 13.79 -10.54
N ILE A 75 3.37 13.53 -11.14
CA ILE A 75 4.61 14.30 -10.96
C ILE A 75 5.07 14.78 -12.33
N VAL A 76 5.44 16.05 -12.43
CA VAL A 76 5.90 16.68 -13.68
C VAL A 76 7.34 17.15 -13.48
N ILE A 77 8.25 16.62 -14.28
CA ILE A 77 9.67 16.95 -14.22
C ILE A 77 10.08 17.62 -15.53
N ARG A 78 10.67 18.81 -15.44
CA ARG A 78 11.27 19.51 -16.56
C ARG A 78 12.73 19.06 -16.68
N ALA A 79 13.08 18.40 -17.78
CA ALA A 79 14.43 17.87 -17.97
C ALA A 79 15.48 19.01 -18.05
N ILE A 80 16.66 18.77 -17.47
CA ILE A 80 17.83 19.66 -17.57
C ILE A 80 18.74 19.12 -18.69
N GLY A 81 19.20 19.99 -19.60
CA GLY A 81 20.17 19.65 -20.66
C GLY A 81 19.62 19.73 -22.09
N ASP A 82 20.49 19.41 -23.07
CA ASP A 82 20.14 19.37 -24.49
C ASP A 82 19.19 18.20 -24.76
N VAL A 83 17.90 18.51 -24.82
CA VAL A 83 16.87 17.54 -25.22
C VAL A 83 17.14 17.12 -26.66
N GLU A 84 17.36 15.82 -26.88
CA GLU A 84 17.55 15.26 -28.23
C GLU A 84 16.43 15.74 -29.18
N PRO A 85 16.75 16.04 -30.46
CA PRO A 85 15.74 16.38 -31.44
C PRO A 85 14.68 15.27 -31.55
N GLY A 86 13.44 15.57 -31.13
CA GLY A 86 12.31 14.64 -31.15
C GLY A 86 11.75 14.26 -29.77
N GLN A 87 12.42 14.62 -28.67
CA GLN A 87 11.90 14.34 -27.32
C GLN A 87 11.20 15.56 -26.70
N SER A 88 10.13 15.31 -25.94
CA SER A 88 9.49 16.34 -25.10
C SER A 88 10.48 16.82 -24.02
N GLY A 89 10.50 18.13 -23.74
CA GLY A 89 11.28 18.73 -22.65
C GLY A 89 10.71 18.48 -21.25
N VAL A 90 9.60 17.75 -21.14
CA VAL A 90 8.91 17.42 -19.90
C VAL A 90 8.58 15.94 -19.84
N ASP A 91 8.83 15.35 -18.67
CA ASP A 91 8.40 14.00 -18.32
C ASP A 91 7.22 14.08 -17.33
N ILE A 92 6.12 13.40 -17.68
CA ILE A 92 4.92 13.29 -16.85
C ILE A 92 4.85 11.86 -16.31
N TYR A 93 4.80 11.73 -14.99
CA TYR A 93 4.69 10.46 -14.27
C TYR A 93 3.31 10.37 -13.63
N THR A 94 2.50 9.40 -14.03
CA THR A 94 1.18 9.13 -13.43
C THR A 94 1.31 8.09 -12.33
N LEU A 95 0.84 8.42 -11.13
CA LEU A 95 0.91 7.56 -9.95
C LEU A 95 -0.30 6.62 -9.87
N GLN A 96 -0.07 5.38 -9.46
CA GLN A 96 -1.12 4.40 -9.17
C GLN A 96 -1.72 4.66 -7.78
N LYS A 97 -3.03 4.87 -7.69
CA LYS A 97 -3.74 5.15 -6.42
C LYS A 97 -4.73 4.04 -6.11
N PHE A 98 -4.61 3.47 -4.91
CA PHE A 98 -5.54 2.50 -4.31
C PHE A 98 -6.01 1.41 -5.28
N GLN A 99 -5.08 0.79 -6.01
CA GLN A 99 -5.39 -0.32 -6.92
C GLN A 99 -5.32 -1.67 -6.21
N ARG A 100 -6.19 -2.59 -6.61
CA ARG A 100 -6.19 -3.97 -6.12
C ARG A 100 -4.99 -4.74 -6.68
N SER A 101 -4.26 -5.42 -5.80
CA SER A 101 -3.27 -6.42 -6.20
C SER A 101 -3.89 -7.81 -6.41
N ASN A 102 -3.15 -8.73 -7.02
CA ASN A 102 -3.58 -10.13 -7.20
C ASN A 102 -3.89 -10.85 -5.88
N GLN A 103 -3.30 -10.40 -4.76
CA GLN A 103 -3.52 -10.98 -3.42
C GLN A 103 -4.50 -10.15 -2.58
N ASN A 104 -5.30 -9.30 -3.23
CA ASN A 104 -6.26 -8.39 -2.60
C ASN A 104 -5.61 -7.35 -1.67
N THR A 105 -4.31 -7.09 -1.80
CA THR A 105 -3.64 -6.00 -1.08
C THR A 105 -3.78 -4.68 -1.86
N CYS A 106 -3.42 -3.57 -1.22
CA CYS A 106 -3.48 -2.24 -1.82
C CYS A 106 -2.15 -1.84 -2.46
N ILE A 107 -2.19 -1.44 -3.73
CA ILE A 107 -1.11 -0.75 -4.44
C ILE A 107 -1.42 0.74 -4.42
N ASN A 108 -0.56 1.51 -3.78
CA ASN A 108 -0.71 2.96 -3.68
C ASN A 108 0.66 3.62 -3.71
N GLN A 109 0.84 4.54 -4.66
CA GLN A 109 2.05 5.32 -4.82
C GLN A 109 1.92 6.71 -4.22
N ARG A 110 3.00 7.23 -3.64
CA ARG A 110 3.05 8.53 -2.96
C ARG A 110 4.24 9.33 -3.49
N PRO A 111 4.04 10.61 -3.88
CA PRO A 111 5.17 11.45 -4.27
C PRO A 111 6.10 11.69 -3.08
N LEU A 112 7.41 11.67 -3.33
CA LEU A 112 8.45 12.00 -2.36
C LEU A 112 8.98 13.42 -2.54
N VAL A 113 9.12 13.83 -3.80
CA VAL A 113 9.72 15.10 -4.19
C VAL A 113 8.79 16.28 -3.93
N LYS A 114 9.38 17.46 -3.70
CA LYS A 114 8.72 18.75 -3.57
C LYS A 114 8.93 19.56 -4.85
N VAL A 115 8.09 20.59 -5.04
CA VAL A 115 8.21 21.50 -6.19
C VAL A 115 9.49 22.32 -6.05
N GLY A 116 10.32 22.32 -7.08
CA GLY A 116 11.62 23.01 -7.11
C GLY A 116 12.82 22.09 -6.87
N ASP A 117 12.61 20.85 -6.44
CA ASP A 117 13.71 19.89 -6.21
C ASP A 117 14.44 19.59 -7.52
N VAL A 118 15.77 19.47 -7.42
CA VAL A 118 16.65 19.06 -8.52
C VAL A 118 16.87 17.55 -8.40
N ILE A 119 16.58 16.83 -9.47
CA ILE A 119 16.54 15.37 -9.51
C ILE A 119 17.56 14.88 -10.53
N GLU A 120 18.28 13.82 -10.20
CA GLU A 120 19.20 13.13 -11.11
C GLU A 120 18.52 11.95 -11.82
N GLN A 121 19.18 11.41 -12.85
CA GLN A 121 18.67 10.22 -13.52
C GLN A 121 18.76 9.01 -12.59
N GLY A 122 17.63 8.35 -12.36
CA GLY A 122 17.54 7.15 -11.52
C GLY A 122 17.04 7.40 -10.10
N ASP A 123 16.91 8.65 -9.67
CA ASP A 123 16.39 9.02 -8.36
C ASP A 123 14.93 8.60 -8.19
N ILE A 124 14.57 8.16 -6.97
CA ILE A 124 13.21 7.76 -6.66
C ILE A 124 12.35 8.99 -6.39
N ILE A 125 11.34 9.21 -7.24
CA ILE A 125 10.45 10.37 -7.17
C ILE A 125 9.12 10.07 -6.48
N ALA A 126 8.73 8.79 -6.45
CA ALA A 126 7.54 8.33 -5.76
C ALA A 126 7.75 6.95 -5.16
N ASP A 127 7.34 6.80 -3.91
CA ASP A 127 7.28 5.51 -3.21
C ASP A 127 6.09 4.69 -3.68
N GLY A 128 6.26 3.37 -3.65
CA GLY A 128 5.25 2.38 -3.92
C GLY A 128 4.70 1.70 -2.67
N PRO A 129 3.97 0.58 -2.83
CA PRO A 129 3.59 -0.25 -1.71
C PRO A 129 4.84 -0.86 -1.06
N SER A 130 4.93 -0.75 0.27
CA SER A 130 6.06 -1.27 1.05
C SER A 130 7.42 -0.67 0.64
N THR A 131 7.47 0.61 0.30
CA THR A 131 8.73 1.37 0.21
C THR A 131 8.65 2.63 1.06
N ASP A 132 9.81 3.13 1.49
CA ASP A 132 9.96 4.33 2.31
C ASP A 132 11.27 5.03 1.90
N LEU A 133 11.16 6.24 1.37
CA LEU A 133 12.28 7.04 0.85
C LEU A 133 13.15 6.29 -0.18
N GLY A 134 12.53 5.45 -1.02
CA GLY A 134 13.23 4.67 -2.03
C GLY A 134 13.89 3.38 -1.50
N GLU A 135 13.73 3.04 -0.22
CA GLU A 135 14.14 1.75 0.34
C GLU A 135 12.96 0.79 0.49
N LEU A 136 13.22 -0.52 0.46
CA LEU A 136 12.22 -1.55 0.69
C LEU A 136 11.80 -1.60 2.17
N ALA A 137 10.51 -1.36 2.41
CA ALA A 137 9.90 -1.24 3.72
C ALA A 137 8.74 -2.25 3.91
N LEU A 138 9.07 -3.53 4.12
CA LEU A 138 8.07 -4.62 4.24
C LEU A 138 7.30 -4.66 5.58
N GLY A 139 7.75 -3.92 6.58
CA GLY A 139 7.31 -4.03 7.96
C GLY A 139 7.52 -2.74 8.76
N LYS A 140 7.71 -2.89 10.07
CA LYS A 140 7.93 -1.79 11.02
C LYS A 140 8.99 -2.16 12.05
N ASN A 141 9.78 -1.16 12.44
CA ASN A 141 10.68 -1.24 13.59
C ASN A 141 9.83 -1.22 14.87
N SER A 142 9.99 -2.20 15.76
CA SER A 142 9.19 -2.29 17.00
C SER A 142 10.08 -2.51 18.22
N LEU A 143 9.73 -1.88 19.35
CA LEU A 143 10.43 -2.07 20.61
C LEU A 143 10.05 -3.41 21.24
N VAL A 144 11.02 -4.29 21.43
CA VAL A 144 10.79 -5.66 21.85
C VAL A 144 11.59 -5.98 23.10
N ALA A 145 10.99 -6.76 24.00
CA ALA A 145 11.65 -7.38 25.14
C ALA A 145 11.65 -8.91 25.01
N PHE A 146 12.80 -9.53 25.24
CA PHE A 146 12.93 -10.99 25.29
C PHE A 146 12.78 -11.51 26.71
N MET A 147 11.54 -11.76 27.14
CA MET A 147 11.23 -12.30 28.46
C MET A 147 9.93 -13.12 28.45
N PRO A 148 9.76 -14.13 29.31
CA PRO A 148 8.46 -14.77 29.48
C PRO A 148 7.46 -13.81 30.12
N TRP A 149 6.20 -13.84 29.68
CA TRP A 149 5.14 -13.01 30.26
C TRP A 149 3.88 -13.83 30.51
N ASN A 150 3.72 -14.32 31.75
CA ASN A 150 2.50 -15.00 32.25
C ASN A 150 1.92 -16.08 31.32
N GLY A 151 2.76 -16.74 30.52
CA GLY A 151 2.35 -17.74 29.52
C GLY A 151 1.73 -17.18 28.24
N TYR A 152 1.55 -15.86 28.10
CA TYR A 152 0.97 -15.26 26.89
C TYR A 152 1.89 -15.38 25.67
N ASN A 153 3.19 -15.47 25.87
CA ASN A 153 4.16 -15.76 24.81
C ASN A 153 4.67 -17.21 24.87
N TYR A 154 3.84 -18.16 25.32
CA TYR A 154 4.17 -19.58 25.30
C TYR A 154 4.40 -20.08 23.87
N GLU A 155 5.34 -21.02 23.70
CA GLU A 155 5.85 -21.45 22.39
C GLU A 155 6.28 -20.27 21.51
N ASP A 156 5.51 -20.01 20.45
CA ASP A 156 5.73 -18.99 19.42
C ASP A 156 4.67 -17.90 19.48
N SER A 157 3.90 -17.82 20.56
CA SER A 157 2.94 -16.74 20.72
C SER A 157 3.64 -15.39 20.93
N ILE A 158 3.05 -14.35 20.37
CA ILE A 158 3.53 -12.97 20.49
C ILE A 158 2.50 -12.20 21.30
N LEU A 159 2.99 -11.50 22.31
CA LEU A 159 2.21 -10.54 23.07
C LEU A 159 2.42 -9.14 22.49
N ILE A 160 1.34 -8.39 22.29
CA ILE A 160 1.42 -7.05 21.70
C ILE A 160 0.77 -6.00 22.61
N SER A 161 1.32 -4.79 22.60
CA SER A 161 0.75 -3.62 23.26
C SER A 161 -0.47 -3.09 22.49
N GLU A 162 -1.47 -2.60 23.21
CA GLU A 162 -2.63 -1.89 22.67
C GLU A 162 -2.20 -0.66 21.85
N ARG A 163 -1.08 -0.01 22.21
CA ARG A 163 -0.50 1.12 21.48
C ARG A 163 -0.36 0.82 19.98
N ILE A 164 0.15 -0.37 19.65
CA ILE A 164 0.36 -0.80 18.26
C ILE A 164 -0.95 -0.78 17.45
N VAL A 165 -2.05 -1.23 18.09
CA VAL A 165 -3.37 -1.32 17.44
C VAL A 165 -4.05 0.05 17.39
N LYS A 166 -3.86 0.87 18.42
CA LYS A 166 -4.36 2.24 18.52
C LYS A 166 -3.74 3.15 17.48
N ASP A 167 -2.42 3.08 17.32
CA ASP A 167 -1.64 3.94 16.41
C ASP A 167 -1.60 3.43 14.96
N ASP A 168 -2.35 2.36 14.67
CA ASP A 168 -2.46 1.73 13.35
C ASP A 168 -1.10 1.29 12.75
N VAL A 169 -0.15 0.88 13.60
CA VAL A 169 1.25 0.59 13.22
C VAL A 169 1.33 -0.51 12.14
N PHE A 170 0.60 -1.61 12.34
CA PHE A 170 0.56 -2.76 11.41
C PHE A 170 -0.79 -2.90 10.70
N THR A 171 -1.52 -1.79 10.55
CA THR A 171 -2.79 -1.82 9.82
C THR A 171 -2.52 -1.92 8.32
N SER A 172 -3.26 -2.81 7.63
CA SER A 172 -3.15 -3.03 6.18
C SER A 172 -4.48 -2.70 5.49
N ILE A 173 -4.40 -2.28 4.23
CA ILE A 173 -5.59 -2.06 3.38
C ILE A 173 -5.70 -3.24 2.41
N HIS A 174 -6.86 -3.87 2.41
CA HIS A 174 -7.23 -4.92 1.47
C HIS A 174 -8.32 -4.40 0.55
N ILE A 175 -8.23 -4.72 -0.73
CA ILE A 175 -9.24 -4.37 -1.72
C ILE A 175 -9.80 -5.66 -2.26
N GLU A 176 -11.03 -5.97 -1.87
CA GLU A 176 -11.74 -7.16 -2.29
C GLU A 176 -12.66 -6.83 -3.46
N GLU A 177 -12.66 -7.70 -4.47
CA GLU A 177 -13.52 -7.58 -5.65
C GLU A 177 -14.67 -8.57 -5.53
N PHE A 178 -15.89 -8.07 -5.57
CA PHE A 178 -17.10 -8.87 -5.66
C PHE A 178 -17.75 -8.63 -7.01
N GLU A 179 -18.14 -9.70 -7.69
CA GLU A 179 -18.77 -9.60 -9.01
C GLU A 179 -20.12 -10.31 -9.04
N VAL A 180 -21.05 -9.75 -9.80
CA VAL A 180 -22.33 -10.38 -10.12
C VAL A 180 -22.63 -10.21 -11.60
N MET A 181 -23.22 -11.25 -12.18
CA MET A 181 -23.60 -11.30 -13.59
C MET A 181 -25.11 -11.48 -13.69
N ALA A 182 -25.73 -10.65 -14.52
CA ALA A 182 -27.11 -10.82 -14.98
C ALA A 182 -27.09 -11.61 -16.29
N ARG A 183 -27.76 -12.77 -16.28
CA ARG A 183 -27.76 -13.72 -17.40
C ARG A 183 -29.12 -13.80 -18.07
N ASP A 184 -29.11 -14.08 -19.36
CA ASP A 184 -30.30 -14.49 -20.08
C ASP A 184 -30.60 -15.95 -19.78
N THR A 185 -31.75 -16.20 -19.14
CA THR A 185 -32.18 -17.55 -18.78
C THR A 185 -33.35 -17.98 -19.65
N LYS A 186 -33.64 -19.29 -19.68
CA LYS A 186 -34.78 -19.83 -20.45
C LYS A 186 -36.14 -19.27 -20.01
N LEU A 187 -36.25 -18.81 -18.76
CA LEU A 187 -37.48 -18.25 -18.19
C LEU A 187 -37.59 -16.73 -18.41
N GLY A 188 -36.53 -16.10 -18.91
CA GLY A 188 -36.43 -14.66 -19.09
C GLY A 188 -35.06 -14.12 -18.67
N PRO A 189 -34.76 -12.87 -19.00
CA PRO A 189 -33.52 -12.23 -18.56
C PRO A 189 -33.54 -11.99 -17.05
N GLU A 190 -32.41 -12.24 -16.38
CA GLU A 190 -32.17 -11.68 -15.06
C GLU A 190 -31.96 -10.18 -15.16
N ASP A 191 -32.44 -9.43 -14.16
CA ASP A 191 -32.35 -7.98 -14.16
C ASP A 191 -31.66 -7.46 -12.88
N ILE A 192 -30.98 -6.32 -13.02
CA ILE A 192 -30.34 -5.60 -11.92
C ILE A 192 -31.23 -4.41 -11.58
N THR A 193 -31.88 -4.46 -10.43
CA THR A 193 -32.87 -3.47 -10.00
C THR A 193 -32.89 -3.31 -8.49
N ARG A 194 -33.34 -2.14 -8.03
CA ARG A 194 -33.62 -1.87 -6.62
C ARG A 194 -34.91 -2.52 -6.12
N ASP A 195 -35.83 -2.88 -7.01
CA ASP A 195 -37.10 -3.52 -6.65
C ASP A 195 -36.91 -5.03 -6.34
N ILE A 196 -36.52 -5.31 -5.09
CA ILE A 196 -36.20 -6.67 -4.62
C ILE A 196 -37.35 -7.17 -3.74
N PRO A 197 -37.92 -8.37 -4.02
CA PRO A 197 -39.04 -8.89 -3.23
C PRO A 197 -38.62 -9.19 -1.79
N ASN A 198 -39.51 -8.89 -0.84
CA ASN A 198 -39.37 -9.20 0.59
C ASN A 198 -38.18 -8.51 1.29
N VAL A 199 -37.65 -7.43 0.73
CA VAL A 199 -36.58 -6.63 1.33
C VAL A 199 -37.14 -5.28 1.79
N GLY A 200 -36.86 -4.89 3.03
CA GLY A 200 -37.30 -3.59 3.57
C GLY A 200 -36.44 -2.42 3.08
N GLU A 201 -37.00 -1.20 3.09
CA GLU A 201 -36.31 0.02 2.64
C GLU A 201 -34.98 0.29 3.35
N GLU A 202 -34.83 -0.14 4.61
CA GLU A 202 -33.58 0.03 5.36
C GLU A 202 -32.41 -0.71 4.71
N ALA A 203 -32.63 -1.89 4.14
CA ALA A 203 -31.60 -2.66 3.45
C ALA A 203 -31.30 -2.12 2.04
N LEU A 204 -32.21 -1.33 1.47
CA LEU A 204 -32.08 -0.68 0.17
C LEU A 204 -31.45 0.72 0.27
N ARG A 205 -31.21 1.24 1.49
CA ARG A 205 -30.71 2.61 1.72
C ARG A 205 -29.40 2.93 1.00
N ASN A 206 -28.54 1.92 0.84
CA ASN A 206 -27.21 2.04 0.25
C ASN A 206 -27.23 1.85 -1.28
N LEU A 207 -28.37 1.47 -1.86
CA LEU A 207 -28.53 1.23 -3.29
C LEU A 207 -29.08 2.47 -4.00
N ASP A 208 -28.57 2.70 -5.21
CA ASP A 208 -29.11 3.70 -6.12
C ASP A 208 -30.39 3.23 -6.81
N GLU A 209 -30.96 4.09 -7.67
CA GLU A 209 -32.18 3.77 -8.42
C GLU A 209 -32.02 2.57 -9.36
N ALA A 210 -30.78 2.27 -9.79
CA ALA A 210 -30.46 1.11 -10.62
C ALA A 210 -30.24 -0.17 -9.79
N GLY A 211 -30.27 -0.09 -8.45
CA GLY A 211 -30.02 -1.23 -7.56
C GLY A 211 -28.53 -1.51 -7.32
N ILE A 212 -27.65 -0.54 -7.51
CA ILE A 212 -26.20 -0.67 -7.31
C ILE A 212 -25.76 0.19 -6.13
N VAL A 213 -24.82 -0.30 -5.32
CA VAL A 213 -24.32 0.43 -4.15
C VAL A 213 -23.59 1.72 -4.52
N TYR A 214 -23.77 2.76 -3.70
CA TYR A 214 -23.05 4.03 -3.86
C TYR A 214 -21.55 3.90 -3.54
N ILE A 215 -20.71 4.59 -4.31
CA ILE A 215 -19.28 4.77 -4.00
C ILE A 215 -19.16 5.61 -2.73
N GLY A 216 -18.34 5.17 -1.79
CA GLY A 216 -18.17 5.79 -0.47
C GLY A 216 -19.11 5.26 0.62
N ALA A 217 -20.06 4.37 0.29
CA ALA A 217 -20.91 3.75 1.29
C ALA A 217 -20.10 2.79 2.18
N GLU A 218 -20.35 2.85 3.49
CA GLU A 218 -19.88 1.85 4.45
C GLU A 218 -20.84 0.66 4.45
N VAL A 219 -20.31 -0.53 4.24
CA VAL A 219 -21.07 -1.78 4.11
C VAL A 219 -20.62 -2.80 5.15
N HIS A 220 -21.58 -3.51 5.68
CA HIS A 220 -21.40 -4.57 6.66
C HIS A 220 -21.86 -5.93 6.10
N PRO A 221 -21.44 -7.05 6.73
CA PRO A 221 -21.88 -8.37 6.32
C PRO A 221 -23.41 -8.48 6.19
N GLY A 222 -23.88 -8.98 5.05
CA GLY A 222 -25.30 -9.16 4.74
C GLY A 222 -25.94 -8.01 3.96
N ASP A 223 -25.28 -6.84 3.90
CA ASP A 223 -25.73 -5.71 3.09
C ASP A 223 -25.74 -6.06 1.59
N ILE A 224 -26.72 -5.55 0.87
CA ILE A 224 -26.86 -5.76 -0.57
C ILE A 224 -25.92 -4.79 -1.29
N LEU A 225 -25.00 -5.32 -2.09
CA LEU A 225 -24.10 -4.54 -2.92
C LEU A 225 -24.71 -4.27 -4.30
N VAL A 226 -25.40 -5.27 -4.85
CA VAL A 226 -26.07 -5.17 -6.16
C VAL A 226 -27.35 -5.99 -6.09
N GLY A 227 -28.50 -5.32 -6.28
CA GLY A 227 -29.81 -5.94 -6.39
C GLY A 227 -29.92 -6.76 -7.67
N LYS A 228 -30.25 -8.05 -7.57
CA LYS A 228 -30.45 -8.92 -8.72
C LYS A 228 -31.70 -9.77 -8.52
N ILE A 229 -32.54 -9.78 -9.55
CA ILE A 229 -33.74 -10.61 -9.60
C ILE A 229 -33.64 -11.64 -10.72
N THR A 230 -34.03 -12.87 -10.41
CA THR A 230 -34.12 -13.97 -11.38
C THR A 230 -35.59 -14.37 -11.57
N PRO A 231 -36.12 -14.40 -12.81
CA PRO A 231 -37.44 -14.92 -13.11
C PRO A 231 -37.59 -16.37 -12.59
N LYS A 232 -38.67 -16.63 -11.87
CA LYS A 232 -38.97 -17.93 -11.29
C LYS A 232 -40.23 -18.51 -11.94
N GLY A 233 -40.17 -19.78 -12.33
CA GLY A 233 -41.37 -20.49 -12.80
C GLY A 233 -42.35 -20.76 -11.64
N GLU A 234 -43.64 -20.88 -11.97
CA GLU A 234 -44.66 -21.28 -10.99
C GLU A 234 -44.30 -22.63 -10.38
N SER A 235 -44.02 -22.64 -9.08
CA SER A 235 -43.81 -23.86 -8.31
C SER A 235 -45.15 -24.32 -7.73
N PRO A 236 -45.49 -25.61 -7.79
CA PRO A 236 -46.71 -26.11 -7.15
C PRO A 236 -46.63 -25.84 -5.64
N MET A 237 -47.54 -25.00 -5.14
CA MET A 237 -47.60 -24.63 -3.73
C MET A 237 -48.29 -25.73 -2.92
N THR A 238 -47.82 -25.91 -1.69
CA THR A 238 -48.49 -26.79 -0.71
C THR A 238 -49.85 -26.22 -0.30
N PRO A 239 -50.81 -27.05 0.16
CA PRO A 239 -52.10 -26.56 0.68
C PRO A 239 -51.95 -25.50 1.79
N GLU A 240 -50.93 -25.64 2.63
CA GLU A 240 -50.60 -24.74 3.73
C GLU A 240 -50.14 -23.36 3.22
N GLU A 241 -49.21 -23.32 2.26
CA GLU A 241 -48.78 -22.08 1.61
C GLU A 241 -49.94 -21.41 0.86
N LYS A 242 -50.77 -22.21 0.20
CA LYS A 242 -51.96 -21.70 -0.50
C LYS A 242 -52.97 -21.06 0.45
N LEU A 243 -53.17 -21.65 1.63
CA LEU A 243 -54.03 -21.09 2.67
C LEU A 243 -53.44 -19.79 3.24
N LEU A 244 -52.15 -19.77 3.58
CA LEU A 244 -51.47 -18.56 4.07
C LEU A 244 -51.60 -17.41 3.09
N ARG A 245 -51.36 -17.68 1.81
CA ARG A 245 -51.47 -16.68 0.74
C ARG A 245 -52.91 -16.17 0.58
N ALA A 246 -53.91 -17.04 0.75
CA ALA A 246 -55.32 -16.64 0.73
C ALA A 246 -55.70 -15.77 1.93
N ILE A 247 -55.07 -15.98 3.10
CA ILE A 247 -55.31 -15.20 4.33
C ILE A 247 -54.65 -13.82 4.23
N PHE A 248 -53.37 -13.75 3.86
CA PHE A 248 -52.60 -12.50 3.84
C PHE A 248 -52.73 -11.71 2.54
N GLY A 249 -53.31 -12.31 1.49
CA GLY A 249 -53.47 -11.67 0.18
C GLY A 249 -52.15 -11.37 -0.53
N GLU A 250 -51.05 -11.97 -0.09
CA GLU A 250 -49.73 -11.79 -0.70
C GLU A 250 -49.74 -12.32 -2.13
N LYS A 251 -49.35 -11.49 -3.10
CA LYS A 251 -49.11 -11.96 -4.46
C LYS A 251 -47.81 -12.77 -4.45
N ALA A 252 -47.79 -13.93 -5.10
CA ALA A 252 -46.54 -14.62 -5.36
C ALA A 252 -45.70 -13.69 -6.21
N SER A 253 -44.47 -13.48 -5.77
CA SER A 253 -43.48 -12.84 -6.60
C SER A 253 -43.06 -13.85 -7.66
N ASP A 254 -43.21 -13.47 -8.93
CA ASP A 254 -42.74 -14.25 -10.09
C ASP A 254 -41.20 -14.17 -10.23
N VAL A 255 -40.53 -13.50 -9.29
CA VAL A 255 -39.08 -13.30 -9.26
C VAL A 255 -38.48 -13.75 -7.94
N ARG A 256 -37.22 -14.16 -7.97
CA ARG A 256 -36.43 -14.57 -6.81
C ARG A 256 -35.28 -13.60 -6.60
N ASP A 257 -35.04 -13.21 -5.34
CA ASP A 257 -33.83 -12.49 -4.94
C ASP A 257 -32.58 -13.37 -5.13
N THR A 258 -31.69 -12.94 -6.02
CA THR A 258 -30.37 -13.52 -6.27
C THR A 258 -29.28 -12.44 -6.21
N SER A 259 -29.54 -11.40 -5.41
CA SER A 259 -28.68 -10.23 -5.22
C SER A 259 -27.32 -10.58 -4.65
N LEU A 260 -26.33 -9.76 -5.00
CA LEU A 260 -24.99 -9.83 -4.42
C LEU A 260 -25.01 -9.20 -3.03
N ARG A 261 -24.66 -9.99 -2.02
CA ARG A 261 -24.54 -9.54 -0.62
C ARG A 261 -23.10 -9.63 -0.16
N LEU A 262 -22.69 -8.71 0.71
CA LEU A 262 -21.36 -8.75 1.30
C LEU A 262 -21.24 -9.98 2.21
N PRO A 263 -20.19 -10.82 2.05
CA PRO A 263 -20.06 -12.04 2.82
C PRO A 263 -19.76 -11.78 4.31
N PRO A 264 -20.07 -12.74 5.20
CA PRO A 264 -19.65 -12.71 6.59
C PRO A 264 -18.14 -12.50 6.76
N GLY A 265 -17.76 -11.63 7.70
CA GLY A 265 -16.36 -11.36 8.06
C GLY A 265 -15.69 -10.26 7.27
N VAL A 266 -16.36 -9.66 6.29
CA VAL A 266 -15.85 -8.52 5.52
C VAL A 266 -16.69 -7.29 5.83
N ALA A 267 -16.04 -6.19 6.22
CA ALA A 267 -16.69 -4.90 6.42
C ALA A 267 -15.76 -3.80 5.91
N GLY A 268 -16.29 -2.82 5.21
CA GLY A 268 -15.45 -1.81 4.58
C GLY A 268 -16.23 -0.77 3.80
N THR A 269 -15.49 0.04 3.05
CA THR A 269 -16.05 1.13 2.26
C THR A 269 -15.98 0.78 0.78
N ILE A 270 -17.06 1.07 0.04
CA ILE A 270 -17.05 0.92 -1.42
C ILE A 270 -16.12 1.97 -2.02
N VAL A 271 -15.06 1.54 -2.70
CA VAL A 271 -14.09 2.44 -3.34
C VAL A 271 -14.35 2.65 -4.82
N GLU A 272 -14.83 1.61 -5.51
CA GLU A 272 -15.03 1.65 -6.95
C GLU A 272 -16.14 0.68 -7.34
N VAL A 273 -16.95 1.06 -8.33
CA VAL A 273 -17.94 0.19 -8.95
C VAL A 273 -17.74 0.25 -10.46
N ARG A 274 -17.60 -0.91 -11.10
CA ARG A 274 -17.48 -1.04 -12.55
C ARG A 274 -18.69 -1.77 -13.09
N VAL A 275 -19.32 -1.19 -14.11
CA VAL A 275 -20.46 -1.77 -14.80
C VAL A 275 -20.06 -2.06 -16.23
N PHE A 276 -20.17 -3.34 -16.62
CA PHE A 276 -19.89 -3.80 -17.97
C PHE A 276 -21.20 -4.19 -18.62
N ASN A 277 -21.48 -3.61 -19.77
CA ASN A 277 -22.69 -3.88 -20.55
C ASN A 277 -22.32 -4.52 -21.87
N ARG A 278 -23.07 -5.55 -22.25
CA ARG A 278 -22.90 -6.20 -23.54
C ARG A 278 -23.28 -5.25 -24.68
N HIS A 279 -22.50 -5.31 -25.75
CA HIS A 279 -22.76 -4.56 -26.98
C HIS A 279 -24.18 -4.83 -27.52
N GLY A 280 -24.94 -3.75 -27.77
CA GLY A 280 -26.28 -3.80 -28.35
C GLY A 280 -27.46 -3.81 -27.36
N ILE A 281 -27.20 -3.79 -26.05
CA ILE A 281 -28.24 -3.63 -25.00
C ILE A 281 -28.36 -2.15 -24.63
N GLU A 282 -29.57 -1.69 -24.32
CA GLU A 282 -29.78 -0.33 -23.81
C GLU A 282 -29.05 -0.12 -22.49
N ILE A 283 -28.33 1.00 -22.40
CA ILE A 283 -27.52 1.36 -21.26
C ILE A 283 -28.42 2.06 -20.23
N ASP A 284 -28.32 1.64 -18.97
CA ASP A 284 -28.99 2.27 -17.84
C ASP A 284 -28.47 3.69 -17.55
N ASP A 285 -29.31 4.52 -16.96
CA ASP A 285 -28.98 5.92 -16.63
C ASP A 285 -27.73 6.02 -15.75
N ARG A 286 -27.53 5.06 -14.85
CA ARG A 286 -26.34 4.97 -14.00
C ARG A 286 -25.08 4.71 -14.80
N THR A 287 -25.07 3.72 -15.70
CA THR A 287 -23.91 3.48 -16.57
C THR A 287 -23.63 4.69 -17.46
N ARG A 288 -24.66 5.33 -18.01
CA ARG A 288 -24.49 6.55 -18.81
C ARG A 288 -23.84 7.66 -17.99
N ALA A 289 -24.25 7.83 -16.73
CA ALA A 289 -23.63 8.80 -15.82
C ALA A 289 -22.16 8.46 -15.54
N ILE A 290 -21.84 7.19 -15.27
CA ILE A 290 -20.45 6.72 -15.04
C ILE A 290 -19.58 6.95 -16.29
N GLN A 291 -20.09 6.60 -17.47
CA GLN A 291 -19.37 6.82 -18.73
C GLN A 291 -19.11 8.31 -18.99
N ASN A 292 -20.11 9.17 -18.76
CA ASN A 292 -19.94 10.62 -18.92
C ASN A 292 -18.93 11.19 -17.92
N GLU A 293 -18.98 10.76 -16.66
CA GLU A 293 -18.01 11.18 -15.64
C GLU A 293 -16.58 10.77 -16.02
N GLU A 294 -16.40 9.55 -16.52
CA GLU A 294 -15.09 9.05 -16.96
C GLU A 294 -14.60 9.77 -18.22
N ILE A 295 -15.48 10.10 -19.17
CA ILE A 295 -15.13 10.91 -20.35
C ILE A 295 -14.69 12.32 -19.93
N GLU A 296 -15.40 12.95 -18.99
CA GLU A 296 -15.02 14.27 -18.49
C GLU A 296 -13.69 14.23 -17.70
N ARG A 297 -13.43 13.15 -16.95
CA ARG A 297 -12.13 12.92 -16.31
C ARG A 297 -11.02 12.79 -17.35
N LEU A 298 -11.20 11.94 -18.37
CA LEU A 298 -10.24 11.79 -19.47
C LEU A 298 -10.00 13.09 -20.23
N ARG A 299 -11.05 13.90 -20.41
CA ARG A 299 -10.95 15.22 -21.04
C ARG A 299 -10.13 16.19 -20.19
N LYS A 300 -10.36 16.19 -18.87
CA LYS A 300 -9.58 17.00 -17.93
C LYS A 300 -8.12 16.57 -17.92
N ASP A 301 -7.84 15.27 -17.89
CA ASP A 301 -6.48 14.73 -17.93
C ASP A 301 -5.75 15.13 -19.22
N ALA A 302 -6.41 15.00 -20.37
CA ALA A 302 -5.86 15.44 -21.66
C ALA A 302 -5.63 16.96 -21.71
N ALA A 303 -6.56 17.76 -21.17
CA ALA A 303 -6.42 19.21 -21.08
C ALA A 303 -5.26 19.62 -20.17
N ASP A 304 -5.08 18.93 -19.04
CA ASP A 304 -3.98 19.17 -18.11
C ASP A 304 -2.63 18.77 -18.73
N GLU A 305 -2.54 17.58 -19.35
CA GLU A 305 -1.34 17.14 -20.12
C GLU A 305 -0.98 18.19 -21.18
N ARG A 306 -1.97 18.71 -21.90
CA ARG A 306 -1.80 19.78 -22.89
C ARG A 306 -1.35 21.10 -22.27
N ASN A 307 -1.90 21.48 -21.11
CA ASN A 307 -1.51 22.71 -20.42
C ASN A 307 -0.06 22.64 -19.89
N ILE A 308 0.36 21.48 -19.39
CA ILE A 308 1.74 21.24 -18.96
C ILE A 308 2.68 21.34 -20.15
N LEU A 309 2.36 20.66 -21.25
CA LEU A 309 3.11 20.72 -22.50
C LEU A 309 3.19 22.17 -23.03
N ASN A 310 2.07 22.89 -23.07
CA ASN A 310 2.01 24.30 -23.45
C ASN A 310 2.98 25.13 -22.63
N ARG A 311 2.89 25.04 -21.30
CA ARG A 311 3.71 25.84 -20.38
C ARG A 311 5.20 25.62 -20.63
N ALA A 312 5.62 24.36 -20.76
CA ALA A 312 7.02 24.03 -20.95
C ALA A 312 7.54 24.43 -22.34
N THR A 313 6.77 24.18 -23.39
CA THR A 313 7.13 24.58 -24.76
C THR A 313 7.22 26.08 -24.88
N TYR A 314 6.27 26.84 -24.31
CA TYR A 314 6.32 28.30 -24.34
C TYR A 314 7.47 28.86 -23.50
N ASN A 315 7.79 28.29 -22.34
CA ASN A 315 8.95 28.71 -21.56
C ASN A 315 10.26 28.50 -22.35
N ARG A 316 10.43 27.32 -22.98
CA ARG A 316 11.57 27.04 -23.85
C ARG A 316 11.63 27.99 -25.04
N LEU A 317 10.48 28.28 -25.66
CA LEU A 317 10.39 29.22 -26.77
C LEU A 317 10.73 30.65 -26.33
N LYS A 318 10.33 31.07 -25.13
CA LYS A 318 10.70 32.37 -24.53
C LYS A 318 12.21 32.48 -24.40
N ASP A 319 12.88 31.48 -23.83
CA ASP A 319 14.35 31.46 -23.69
C ASP A 319 15.08 31.47 -25.05
N MET A 320 14.52 30.79 -26.05
CA MET A 320 15.09 30.76 -27.41
C MET A 320 14.88 32.07 -28.18
N LEU A 321 13.79 32.79 -27.93
CA LEU A 321 13.45 34.05 -28.61
C LEU A 321 14.11 35.28 -27.95
N ILE A 322 14.31 35.29 -26.64
CA ILE A 322 14.94 36.44 -25.94
C ILE A 322 16.34 36.71 -26.49
N GLY A 323 16.61 37.98 -26.83
CA GLY A 323 17.90 38.44 -27.34
C GLY A 323 18.16 38.13 -28.81
N GLN A 324 17.16 37.61 -29.53
CA GLN A 324 17.25 37.35 -30.97
C GLN A 324 16.64 38.48 -31.80
N THR A 325 17.16 38.68 -33.03
CA THR A 325 16.62 39.67 -33.97
C THR A 325 15.51 39.05 -34.82
N ALA A 326 14.29 39.62 -34.77
CA ALA A 326 13.15 39.09 -35.51
C ALA A 326 13.21 39.43 -37.01
N SER A 327 13.32 38.42 -37.88
CA SER A 327 13.21 38.53 -39.34
C SER A 327 11.74 38.65 -39.81
N ALA A 328 10.81 38.00 -39.09
CA ALA A 328 9.38 38.17 -39.23
C ALA A 328 8.70 38.22 -37.85
N ALA A 329 7.69 39.06 -37.70
CA ALA A 329 6.97 39.26 -36.44
C ALA A 329 5.44 39.22 -36.65
N PRO A 330 4.65 38.86 -35.63
CA PRO A 330 3.19 38.90 -35.66
C PRO A 330 2.64 40.31 -35.92
N LYS A 331 1.35 40.40 -36.30
CA LYS A 331 0.69 41.65 -36.71
C LYS A 331 0.74 42.68 -35.57
N GLY A 332 1.60 43.70 -35.72
CA GLY A 332 1.75 44.78 -34.73
C GLY A 332 3.20 45.18 -34.46
N LEU A 333 4.17 44.33 -34.81
CA LEU A 333 5.60 44.55 -34.54
C LEU A 333 6.43 44.80 -35.81
N LYS A 334 7.46 45.66 -35.70
CA LYS A 334 8.38 45.98 -36.82
C LYS A 334 9.43 44.88 -36.99
N LYS A 335 9.77 44.58 -38.25
CA LYS A 335 10.85 43.66 -38.62
C LYS A 335 12.21 44.24 -38.21
N GLY A 336 13.12 43.40 -37.71
CA GLY A 336 14.48 43.76 -37.32
C GLY A 336 14.65 44.28 -35.88
N VAL A 337 13.65 44.11 -35.02
CA VAL A 337 13.73 44.49 -33.59
C VAL A 337 14.23 43.30 -32.77
N GLU A 338 15.05 43.57 -31.76
CA GLU A 338 15.45 42.56 -30.76
C GLU A 338 14.24 42.17 -29.91
N ILE A 339 14.03 40.87 -29.75
CA ILE A 339 12.92 40.36 -28.96
C ILE A 339 13.28 40.48 -27.48
N THR A 340 12.53 41.29 -26.76
CA THR A 340 12.65 41.50 -25.30
C THR A 340 11.55 40.75 -24.55
N ALA A 341 11.78 40.49 -23.25
CA ALA A 341 10.82 39.76 -22.41
C ALA A 341 9.46 40.48 -22.30
N ASP A 342 9.47 41.81 -22.20
CA ASP A 342 8.26 42.64 -22.10
C ASP A 342 7.40 42.55 -23.37
N MET A 343 8.02 42.49 -24.55
CA MET A 343 7.30 42.34 -25.83
C MET A 343 6.61 40.98 -25.97
N LEU A 344 7.18 39.93 -25.37
CA LEU A 344 6.57 38.59 -25.39
C LEU A 344 5.39 38.50 -24.42
N ASP A 345 5.45 39.22 -23.30
CA ASP A 345 4.39 39.21 -22.28
C ASP A 345 3.15 40.02 -22.70
N GLU A 346 3.27 40.98 -23.63
CA GLU A 346 2.13 41.70 -24.23
C GLU A 346 1.38 40.91 -25.32
N LEU A 347 2.00 39.86 -25.89
CA LEU A 347 1.43 39.05 -26.96
C LEU A 347 0.78 37.77 -26.44
N GLU A 348 -0.28 37.32 -27.12
CA GLU A 348 -0.86 36.01 -26.83
C GLU A 348 0.11 34.89 -27.19
N ARG A 349 0.26 33.90 -26.30
CA ARG A 349 1.30 32.85 -26.39
C ARG A 349 1.32 32.08 -27.72
N PHE A 350 0.16 31.86 -28.34
CA PHE A 350 0.09 31.18 -29.64
C PHE A 350 0.74 31.98 -30.78
N GLU A 351 0.88 33.31 -30.62
CA GLU A 351 1.55 34.15 -31.61
C GLU A 351 3.07 34.04 -31.55
N TRP A 352 3.64 33.46 -30.49
CA TRP A 352 5.08 33.30 -30.35
C TRP A 352 5.68 32.40 -31.45
N PHE A 353 4.93 31.42 -31.94
CA PHE A 353 5.32 30.58 -33.09
C PHE A 353 5.30 31.31 -34.44
N LYS A 354 4.81 32.55 -34.51
CA LYS A 354 4.82 33.37 -35.74
C LYS A 354 6.09 34.22 -35.87
N PHE A 355 6.93 34.27 -34.83
CA PHE A 355 8.24 34.90 -34.93
C PHE A 355 9.18 34.04 -35.77
N ALA A 356 9.88 34.69 -36.70
CA ALA A 356 11.03 34.10 -37.39
C ALA A 356 12.28 34.87 -36.95
N VAL A 357 13.37 34.16 -36.71
CA VAL A 357 14.65 34.71 -36.24
C VAL A 357 15.61 34.87 -37.42
N ALA A 358 16.58 35.80 -37.32
CA ALA A 358 17.58 36.03 -38.35
C ALA A 358 18.74 35.01 -38.36
N ASP A 359 18.97 34.32 -37.23
CA ASP A 359 19.93 33.22 -37.10
C ASP A 359 19.34 31.89 -37.60
N ASP A 360 19.89 31.35 -38.68
CA ASP A 360 19.47 30.11 -39.34
C ASP A 360 19.54 28.89 -38.41
N SER A 361 20.50 28.85 -37.48
CA SER A 361 20.64 27.73 -36.53
C SER A 361 19.49 27.74 -35.53
N ARG A 362 19.20 28.91 -34.95
CA ARG A 362 18.07 29.12 -34.02
C ARG A 362 16.73 28.91 -34.70
N GLN A 363 16.57 29.39 -35.94
CA GLN A 363 15.34 29.22 -36.71
C GLN A 363 15.01 27.74 -36.94
N THR A 364 16.02 26.94 -37.30
CA THR A 364 15.86 25.48 -37.48
C THR A 364 15.41 24.81 -36.18
N GLN A 365 15.94 25.23 -35.03
CA GLN A 365 15.52 24.71 -33.73
C GLN A 365 14.08 25.12 -33.36
N ILE A 366 13.67 26.35 -33.66
CA ILE A 366 12.28 26.83 -33.42
C ILE A 366 11.27 26.04 -34.26
N GLU A 367 11.59 25.76 -35.53
CA GLU A 367 10.77 24.93 -36.40
C GLU A 367 10.67 23.48 -35.89
N ALA A 368 11.77 22.91 -35.39
CA ALA A 368 11.78 21.59 -34.76
C ALA A 368 10.89 21.55 -33.51
N VAL A 369 10.97 22.57 -32.63
CA VAL A 369 10.12 22.69 -31.44
C VAL A 369 8.63 22.79 -31.81
N LYS A 370 8.30 23.54 -32.88
CA LYS A 370 6.92 23.64 -33.37
C LYS A 370 6.41 22.29 -33.88
N SER A 371 7.19 21.59 -34.69
CA SER A 371 6.82 20.26 -35.21
C SER A 371 6.61 19.25 -34.07
N GLN A 372 7.48 19.26 -33.06
CA GLN A 372 7.37 18.41 -31.87
C GLN A 372 6.11 18.72 -31.05
N TYR A 373 5.79 20.01 -30.89
CA TYR A 373 4.59 20.44 -30.20
C TYR A 373 3.33 19.96 -30.92
N ASP A 374 3.25 20.14 -32.24
CA ASP A 374 2.10 19.71 -33.05
C ASP A 374 1.92 18.18 -33.00
N GLU A 375 3.02 17.41 -33.06
CA GLU A 375 3.00 15.94 -32.91
C GLU A 375 2.55 15.50 -31.51
N ALA A 376 3.08 16.12 -30.46
CA ALA A 376 2.70 15.80 -29.08
C ALA A 376 1.23 16.13 -28.78
N VAL A 377 0.71 17.26 -29.29
CA VAL A 377 -0.72 17.60 -29.18
C VAL A 377 -1.58 16.59 -29.93
N ALA A 378 -1.19 16.22 -31.16
CA ALA A 378 -1.93 15.21 -31.93
C ALA A 378 -1.94 13.85 -31.21
N LEU A 379 -0.86 13.47 -30.53
CA LEU A 379 -0.77 12.23 -29.75
C LEU A 379 -1.67 12.27 -28.51
N ILE A 380 -1.75 13.41 -27.81
CA ILE A 380 -2.67 13.60 -26.67
C ILE A 380 -4.13 13.47 -27.14
N ASP A 381 -4.49 14.15 -28.24
CA ASP A 381 -5.84 14.11 -28.80
C ASP A 381 -6.19 12.69 -29.30
N ALA A 382 -5.26 12.00 -29.96
CA ALA A 382 -5.44 10.61 -30.42
C ALA A 382 -5.63 9.65 -29.24
N LYS A 383 -4.83 9.79 -28.17
CA LYS A 383 -4.95 8.99 -26.93
C LYS A 383 -6.30 9.22 -26.25
N PHE A 384 -6.80 10.45 -26.24
CA PHE A 384 -8.13 10.78 -25.72
C PHE A 384 -9.23 10.12 -26.56
N GLN A 385 -9.19 10.24 -27.89
CA GLN A 385 -10.20 9.64 -28.77
C GLN A 385 -10.19 8.10 -28.69
N ASP A 386 -9.02 7.46 -28.69
CA ASP A 386 -8.91 6.00 -28.55
C ASP A 386 -9.51 5.50 -27.23
N ARG A 387 -9.24 6.18 -26.11
CA ARG A 387 -9.83 5.83 -24.80
C ARG A 387 -11.33 6.06 -24.77
N LYS A 388 -11.81 7.17 -25.35
CA LYS A 388 -13.24 7.47 -25.44
C LYS A 388 -13.98 6.43 -26.28
N GLU A 389 -13.44 6.09 -27.45
CA GLU A 389 -14.03 5.08 -28.34
C GLU A 389 -14.09 3.70 -27.65
N LYS A 390 -13.02 3.31 -26.95
CA LYS A 390 -13.00 2.06 -26.17
C LYS A 390 -14.08 2.02 -25.08
N LEU A 391 -14.36 3.14 -24.43
CA LEU A 391 -15.41 3.24 -23.42
C LEU A 391 -16.83 3.18 -24.04
N GLU A 392 -17.03 3.79 -25.21
CA GLU A 392 -18.32 3.83 -25.92
C GLU A 392 -18.64 2.52 -26.65
N ARG A 393 -17.62 1.76 -27.10
CA ARG A 393 -17.79 0.52 -27.88
C ARG A 393 -18.51 -0.59 -27.10
N GLY A 394 -18.53 -0.53 -25.77
CA GLY A 394 -19.11 -1.57 -24.91
C GLY A 394 -18.25 -2.82 -24.82
N ASP A 395 -18.60 -3.71 -23.89
CA ASP A 395 -17.74 -4.81 -23.48
C ASP A 395 -18.12 -6.15 -24.13
N GLU A 396 -17.11 -6.98 -24.40
CA GLU A 396 -17.30 -8.37 -24.83
C GLU A 396 -17.49 -9.26 -23.59
N LEU A 397 -18.75 -9.56 -23.29
CA LEU A 397 -19.12 -10.45 -22.18
C LEU A 397 -19.31 -11.91 -22.64
N ALA A 398 -19.19 -12.83 -21.69
CA ALA A 398 -19.41 -14.26 -21.96
C ALA A 398 -20.81 -14.53 -22.54
N PRO A 399 -20.98 -15.57 -23.37
CA PRO A 399 -22.27 -15.87 -24.00
C PRO A 399 -23.40 -16.01 -22.98
N GLY A 400 -24.48 -15.25 -23.19
CA GLY A 400 -25.65 -15.24 -22.30
C GLY A 400 -25.53 -14.31 -21.10
N VAL A 401 -24.40 -13.62 -20.89
CA VAL A 401 -24.30 -12.53 -19.91
C VAL A 401 -24.76 -11.23 -20.57
N LEU A 402 -25.70 -10.54 -19.94
CA LEU A 402 -26.24 -9.26 -20.42
C LEU A 402 -25.46 -8.10 -19.81
N LYS A 403 -25.28 -8.15 -18.48
CA LYS A 403 -24.63 -7.12 -17.67
C LYS A 403 -23.79 -7.77 -16.58
N MET A 404 -22.64 -7.17 -16.29
CA MET A 404 -21.77 -7.58 -15.17
C MET A 404 -21.45 -6.35 -14.33
N VAL A 405 -21.59 -6.47 -13.01
CA VAL A 405 -21.23 -5.42 -12.06
C VAL A 405 -20.14 -5.95 -11.15
N LYS A 406 -19.05 -5.19 -11.04
CA LYS A 406 -17.95 -5.42 -10.11
C LYS A 406 -17.93 -4.32 -9.06
N VAL A 407 -17.90 -4.71 -7.80
CA VAL A 407 -17.86 -3.82 -6.65
C VAL A 407 -16.55 -4.06 -5.92
N PHE A 408 -15.77 -3.00 -5.73
CA PHE A 408 -14.52 -3.04 -4.99
C PHE A 408 -14.74 -2.48 -3.59
N VAL A 409 -14.44 -3.30 -2.58
CA VAL A 409 -14.60 -2.97 -1.16
C VAL A 409 -13.22 -2.82 -0.54
N ALA A 410 -12.91 -1.64 -0.03
CA ALA A 410 -11.69 -1.42 0.74
C ALA A 410 -11.93 -1.75 2.22
N VAL A 411 -11.14 -2.69 2.73
CA VAL A 411 -11.21 -3.22 4.07
C VAL A 411 -9.93 -2.83 4.81
N LYS A 412 -10.08 -2.08 5.89
CA LYS A 412 -8.96 -1.74 6.77
C LYS A 412 -8.81 -2.84 7.82
N ARG A 413 -7.77 -3.67 7.70
CA ARG A 413 -7.53 -4.81 8.60
C ARG A 413 -6.48 -4.45 9.65
N LYS A 414 -6.94 -4.26 10.90
CA LYS A 414 -6.07 -4.07 12.06
C LYS A 414 -5.48 -5.40 12.54
N LEU A 415 -4.44 -5.35 13.37
CA LEU A 415 -3.93 -6.55 14.04
C LEU A 415 -4.92 -7.04 15.10
N GLN A 416 -5.06 -8.35 15.19
CA GLN A 416 -5.89 -9.00 16.21
C GLN A 416 -5.31 -10.35 16.64
N PRO A 417 -5.73 -10.90 17.79
CA PRO A 417 -5.34 -12.23 18.21
C PRO A 417 -5.66 -13.28 17.13
N GLY A 418 -4.70 -14.16 16.85
CA GLY A 418 -4.76 -15.14 15.76
C GLY A 418 -4.05 -14.73 14.48
N ASP A 419 -3.77 -13.43 14.28
CA ASP A 419 -2.94 -12.97 13.17
C ASP A 419 -1.49 -13.42 13.34
N LYS A 420 -0.82 -13.66 12.20
CA LYS A 420 0.55 -14.14 12.16
C LYS A 420 1.53 -13.02 11.86
N MET A 421 2.53 -12.88 12.72
CA MET A 421 3.67 -12.00 12.52
C MET A 421 4.95 -12.81 12.38
N ALA A 422 5.99 -12.19 11.81
CA ALA A 422 7.32 -12.77 11.74
C ALA A 422 8.40 -11.70 11.71
N GLY A 423 9.61 -12.04 12.14
CA GLY A 423 10.81 -11.27 11.83
C GLY A 423 11.55 -11.84 10.61
N ARG A 424 12.64 -11.20 10.21
CA ARG A 424 13.47 -11.62 9.07
C ARG A 424 14.29 -12.89 9.33
N HIS A 425 14.51 -13.23 10.60
CA HIS A 425 15.34 -14.35 11.07
C HIS A 425 14.57 -15.68 11.20
N GLY A 426 13.44 -15.83 10.52
CA GLY A 426 12.62 -17.05 10.56
C GLY A 426 11.92 -17.31 11.91
N ASN A 427 11.88 -16.31 12.78
CA ASN A 427 11.03 -16.24 13.97
C ASN A 427 9.61 -15.89 13.53
N LYS A 428 8.69 -16.84 13.68
CA LYS A 428 7.26 -16.64 13.40
C LYS A 428 6.50 -16.70 14.70
N GLY A 429 5.38 -16.00 14.77
CA GLY A 429 4.48 -16.14 15.89
C GLY A 429 3.06 -15.72 15.58
N VAL A 430 2.15 -16.17 16.46
CA VAL A 430 0.74 -15.83 16.40
C VAL A 430 0.44 -14.90 17.56
N ILE A 431 -0.27 -13.80 17.30
CA ILE A 431 -0.68 -12.88 18.36
C ILE A 431 -1.63 -13.63 19.29
N SER A 432 -1.27 -13.75 20.56
CA SER A 432 -2.10 -14.42 21.57
C SER A 432 -3.01 -13.45 22.29
N ARG A 433 -2.50 -12.27 22.65
CA ARG A 433 -3.22 -11.26 23.41
C ARG A 433 -2.69 -9.86 23.09
N ILE A 434 -3.61 -8.91 23.12
CA ILE A 434 -3.34 -7.47 23.15
C ILE A 434 -3.46 -7.03 24.62
N LEU A 435 -2.40 -6.47 25.18
CA LEU A 435 -2.41 -5.93 26.54
C LEU A 435 -2.55 -4.40 26.54
N PRO A 436 -3.26 -3.83 27.53
CA PRO A 436 -3.24 -2.39 27.77
C PRO A 436 -1.81 -1.87 27.95
N GLN A 437 -1.56 -0.62 27.57
CA GLN A 437 -0.22 -0.04 27.61
C GLN A 437 0.35 0.03 29.03
N GLU A 438 -0.50 0.27 30.03
CA GLU A 438 -0.15 0.30 31.45
C GLU A 438 0.26 -1.07 32.01
N ASP A 439 -0.19 -2.16 31.39
CA ASP A 439 0.11 -3.52 31.80
C ASP A 439 1.42 -4.04 31.20
N MET A 440 2.00 -3.32 30.23
CA MET A 440 3.22 -3.73 29.53
C MET A 440 4.47 -3.48 30.39
N PRO A 441 5.52 -4.32 30.26
CA PRO A 441 6.83 -3.96 30.77
C PRO A 441 7.29 -2.61 30.23
N PHE A 442 7.92 -1.79 31.08
CA PHE A 442 8.42 -0.47 30.68
C PHE A 442 9.86 -0.26 31.13
N LEU A 443 10.56 0.61 30.39
CA LEU A 443 11.94 1.04 30.62
C LEU A 443 12.02 2.07 31.76
N GLU A 444 13.22 2.38 32.26
CA GLU A 444 13.44 3.39 33.32
C GLU A 444 12.91 4.78 32.95
N ASP A 445 12.85 5.12 31.66
CA ASP A 445 12.30 6.38 31.14
C ASP A 445 10.75 6.41 31.10
N GLY A 446 10.09 5.31 31.50
CA GLY A 446 8.64 5.15 31.45
C GLY A 446 8.12 4.66 30.10
N THR A 447 8.98 4.41 29.10
CA THR A 447 8.55 3.92 27.79
C THR A 447 8.12 2.45 27.88
N PRO A 448 6.86 2.11 27.54
CA PRO A 448 6.43 0.72 27.49
C PRO A 448 6.91 0.03 26.21
N VAL A 449 7.17 -1.26 26.33
CA VAL A 449 7.57 -2.13 25.22
C VAL A 449 6.38 -2.39 24.28
N ASP A 450 6.64 -2.52 22.98
CA ASP A 450 5.60 -2.83 21.98
C ASP A 450 5.26 -4.31 21.93
N LEU A 451 6.28 -5.18 21.89
CA LEU A 451 6.10 -6.63 21.76
C LEU A 451 6.92 -7.36 22.83
N VAL A 452 6.37 -8.45 23.36
CA VAL A 452 7.14 -9.35 24.24
C VAL A 452 7.32 -10.70 23.55
N LEU A 453 8.57 -11.06 23.29
CA LEU A 453 8.96 -12.31 22.63
C LEU A 453 9.54 -13.29 23.64
N ASN A 454 9.35 -14.58 23.37
CA ASN A 454 9.85 -15.64 24.22
C ASN A 454 11.35 -15.88 23.98
N PRO A 455 12.22 -15.73 25.01
CA PRO A 455 13.65 -15.96 24.86
C PRO A 455 13.99 -17.43 24.56
N LEU A 456 13.14 -18.38 24.98
CA LEU A 456 13.40 -19.82 24.80
C LEU A 456 13.37 -20.27 23.33
N GLY A 457 12.73 -19.49 22.47
CA GLY A 457 12.66 -19.75 21.03
C GLY A 457 14.00 -19.53 20.31
N VAL A 458 14.92 -18.76 20.89
CA VAL A 458 16.18 -18.37 20.23
C VAL A 458 17.23 -19.51 20.27
N PRO A 459 17.56 -20.11 21.44
CA PRO A 459 18.61 -21.13 21.50
C PRO A 459 18.24 -22.41 20.74
N SER A 460 16.97 -22.82 20.79
CA SER A 460 16.50 -24.05 20.14
C SER A 460 16.49 -23.95 18.60
N ARG A 461 16.38 -22.73 18.07
CA ARG A 461 16.31 -22.46 16.63
C ARG A 461 17.62 -21.98 16.04
N MET A 462 18.57 -21.60 16.88
CA MET A 462 19.89 -21.10 16.48
C MET A 462 19.80 -19.95 15.46
N ASN A 463 18.87 -19.01 15.69
CA ASN A 463 18.75 -17.77 14.91
C ASN A 463 19.17 -16.56 15.76
N VAL A 464 20.46 -16.50 16.05
CA VAL A 464 21.05 -15.50 16.96
C VAL A 464 21.10 -14.12 16.29
N GLY A 465 21.02 -14.05 14.96
CA GLY A 465 20.99 -12.79 14.22
C GLY A 465 19.90 -11.83 14.71
N GLN A 466 18.75 -12.35 15.15
CA GLN A 466 17.66 -11.52 15.68
C GLN A 466 18.05 -10.75 16.95
N ILE A 467 18.97 -11.28 17.76
CA ILE A 467 19.45 -10.62 18.98
C ILE A 467 20.41 -9.50 18.61
N PHE A 468 21.30 -9.72 17.64
CA PHE A 468 22.17 -8.67 17.10
C PHE A 468 21.36 -7.57 16.42
N GLU A 469 20.33 -7.91 15.64
CA GLU A 469 19.37 -6.94 15.10
C GLU A 469 18.73 -6.12 16.22
N THR A 470 18.26 -6.78 17.27
CA THR A 470 17.64 -6.13 18.43
C THR A 470 18.58 -5.12 19.10
N HIS A 471 19.83 -5.51 19.35
CA HIS A 471 20.84 -4.67 19.98
C HIS A 471 21.22 -3.48 19.09
N LEU A 472 21.53 -3.73 17.82
CA LEU A 472 21.93 -2.69 16.88
C LEU A 472 20.78 -1.71 16.63
N GLY A 473 19.56 -2.22 16.51
CA GLY A 473 18.35 -1.41 16.42
C GLY A 473 18.10 -0.57 17.68
N PHE A 474 18.50 -1.05 18.86
CA PHE A 474 18.38 -0.27 20.09
C PHE A 474 19.36 0.92 20.09
N ALA A 475 20.61 0.69 19.66
CA ALA A 475 21.57 1.77 19.43
C ALA A 475 21.04 2.78 18.40
N ALA A 476 20.53 2.30 17.26
CA ALA A 476 19.94 3.15 16.22
C ALA A 476 18.85 4.09 16.76
N ARG A 477 17.93 3.56 17.60
CA ARG A 477 16.88 4.37 18.24
C ARG A 477 17.42 5.43 19.18
N ALA A 478 18.33 5.04 20.07
CA ALA A 478 18.88 5.96 21.06
C ALA A 478 19.68 7.10 20.40
N LEU A 479 20.50 6.79 19.39
CA LEU A 479 21.20 7.81 18.60
C LEU A 479 20.22 8.74 17.87
N GLY A 480 19.13 8.21 17.30
CA GLY A 480 18.10 9.03 16.66
C GLY A 480 17.41 9.99 17.64
N HIS A 481 17.10 9.51 18.85
CA HIS A 481 16.53 10.35 19.91
C HIS A 481 17.49 11.44 20.39
N GLU A 482 18.80 11.16 20.47
CA GLU A 482 19.80 12.19 20.78
C GLU A 482 19.87 13.26 19.69
N ILE A 483 19.92 12.86 18.42
CA ILE A 483 19.90 13.77 17.27
C ILE A 483 18.64 14.64 17.31
N LYS A 484 17.48 14.03 17.63
CA LYS A 484 16.22 14.74 17.78
C LYS A 484 16.29 15.82 18.87
N GLY A 485 16.80 15.50 20.05
CA GLY A 485 16.98 16.47 21.13
C GLY A 485 17.88 17.63 20.72
N MET A 486 19.04 17.33 20.12
CA MET A 486 19.98 18.36 19.63
C MET A 486 19.36 19.24 18.53
N LEU A 487 18.54 18.67 17.65
CA LEU A 487 17.82 19.39 16.61
C LEU A 487 16.72 20.29 17.18
N GLU A 488 15.98 19.82 18.18
CA GLU A 488 14.96 20.59 18.88
C GLU A 488 15.57 21.79 19.63
N ASP A 489 16.70 21.59 20.30
CA ASP A 489 17.45 22.67 20.96
C ASP A 489 17.94 23.72 19.94
N TRP A 490 18.43 23.29 18.79
CA TRP A 490 18.85 24.20 17.72
C TRP A 490 17.67 24.97 17.12
N ARG A 491 16.52 24.30 16.91
CA ARG A 491 15.28 24.95 16.44
C ARG A 491 14.75 25.97 17.45
N ALA A 492 14.85 25.66 18.75
CA ALA A 492 14.47 26.58 19.81
C ALA A 492 15.37 27.83 19.85
N ALA A 493 16.68 27.65 19.59
CA ALA A 493 17.63 28.76 19.47
C ALA A 493 17.45 29.58 18.18
N ASN A 494 16.91 28.98 17.11
CA ASN A 494 16.74 29.61 15.80
C ASN A 494 15.28 29.51 15.30
N PRO A 495 14.32 30.21 15.93
CA PRO A 495 12.90 30.06 15.62
C PRO A 495 12.52 30.48 14.19
N ASN A 496 13.29 31.37 13.56
CA ASN A 496 13.05 31.85 12.19
C ASN A 496 13.87 31.09 11.12
N ALA A 497 14.62 30.04 11.49
CA ALA A 497 15.50 29.32 10.55
C ALA A 497 14.74 28.68 9.37
N ALA A 498 13.45 28.36 9.55
CA ALA A 498 12.62 27.79 8.50
C ALA A 498 12.32 28.77 7.35
N GLU A 499 12.46 30.08 7.58
CA GLU A 499 12.22 31.12 6.57
C GLU A 499 13.47 31.44 5.74
N ASP A 500 14.68 31.27 6.32
CA ASP A 500 15.96 31.51 5.65
C ASP A 500 17.07 30.59 6.20
N TYR A 501 17.19 29.39 5.62
CA TYR A 501 18.28 28.48 5.95
C TYR A 501 19.66 28.95 5.44
N ALA A 502 19.72 29.89 4.50
CA ALA A 502 20.98 30.38 3.92
C ALA A 502 21.68 31.40 4.84
N GLY A 503 20.91 32.09 5.69
CA GLY A 503 21.42 33.04 6.69
C GLY A 503 21.82 32.42 8.04
N VAL A 504 21.57 31.11 8.26
CA VAL A 504 21.75 30.45 9.55
C VAL A 504 22.83 29.37 9.47
N ALA A 505 23.71 29.35 10.48
CA ALA A 505 24.77 28.34 10.56
C ALA A 505 24.18 26.93 10.77
N PRO A 506 24.79 25.89 10.18
CA PRO A 506 24.39 24.50 10.41
C PRO A 506 24.33 24.14 11.90
N PRO A 507 23.47 23.19 12.30
CA PRO A 507 23.43 22.70 13.68
C PRO A 507 24.75 21.98 14.03
N ALA A 508 25.73 22.72 14.57
CA ALA A 508 27.09 22.20 14.82
C ALA A 508 27.08 20.95 15.70
N ALA A 509 26.27 20.93 16.76
CA ALA A 509 26.14 19.78 17.66
C ALA A 509 25.64 18.52 16.93
N VAL A 510 24.70 18.68 16.00
CA VAL A 510 24.19 17.56 15.19
C VAL A 510 25.26 17.09 14.21
N VAL A 511 25.95 18.01 13.53
CA VAL A 511 27.02 17.66 12.58
C VAL A 511 28.15 16.92 13.28
N ASP A 512 28.61 17.42 14.43
CA ASP A 512 29.66 16.77 15.22
C ASP A 512 29.24 15.38 15.68
N ARG A 513 27.97 15.21 16.08
CA ARG A 513 27.44 13.90 16.47
C ARG A 513 27.30 12.96 15.28
N LEU A 514 26.85 13.42 14.11
CA LEU A 514 26.78 12.62 12.90
C LEU A 514 28.17 12.17 12.43
N LYS A 515 29.19 13.04 12.56
CA LYS A 515 30.59 12.70 12.30
C LYS A 515 31.07 11.57 13.23
N ASP A 516 30.76 11.63 14.51
CA ASP A 516 31.12 10.57 15.47
C ASP A 516 30.39 9.23 15.21
N ILE A 517 29.14 9.29 14.75
CA ILE A 517 28.34 8.10 14.43
C ILE A 517 28.82 7.42 13.14
N TYR A 518 28.89 8.16 12.03
CA TYR A 518 29.23 7.61 10.71
C TYR A 518 30.74 7.41 10.49
N GLY A 519 31.57 8.16 11.21
CA GLY A 519 33.02 8.14 11.07
C GLY A 519 33.57 8.95 9.89
N ASP A 520 34.89 8.97 9.78
CA ASP A 520 35.66 9.90 8.93
C ASP A 520 35.28 9.86 7.43
N GLN A 521 34.77 8.73 6.95
CA GLN A 521 34.42 8.52 5.53
C GLN A 521 33.29 9.44 5.06
N TYR A 522 32.44 9.92 5.97
CA TYR A 522 31.27 10.74 5.66
C TYR A 522 31.51 12.23 5.96
N PHE A 523 32.72 12.63 6.36
CA PHE A 523 32.99 14.01 6.75
C PHE A 523 32.88 14.98 5.57
N GLU A 524 33.46 14.62 4.43
CA GLU A 524 33.40 15.44 3.21
C GLU A 524 31.95 15.60 2.71
N ASP A 525 31.14 14.53 2.77
CA ASP A 525 29.73 14.58 2.39
C ASP A 525 28.93 15.49 3.31
N LEU A 526 29.07 15.33 4.64
CA LEU A 526 28.37 16.17 5.62
C LEU A 526 28.78 17.66 5.54
N GLU A 527 30.04 17.95 5.22
CA GLU A 527 30.52 19.33 5.06
C GLU A 527 30.07 19.98 3.75
N SER A 528 29.80 19.18 2.71
CA SER A 528 29.32 19.67 1.42
C SER A 528 27.83 20.04 1.41
N ARG A 529 27.06 19.52 2.37
CA ARG A 529 25.61 19.71 2.47
C ARG A 529 25.24 21.11 2.97
N THR A 530 24.11 21.62 2.49
CA THR A 530 23.60 22.91 2.97
C THR A 530 22.98 22.78 4.36
N THR A 531 22.78 23.90 5.06
CA THR A 531 22.07 23.92 6.35
C THR A 531 20.69 23.26 6.25
N ALA A 532 19.97 23.50 5.14
CA ALA A 532 18.64 22.92 4.90
C ALA A 532 18.73 21.38 4.80
N ASP A 533 19.70 20.87 4.04
CA ASP A 533 19.88 19.43 3.84
C ASP A 533 20.25 18.73 5.16
N ILE A 534 21.08 19.35 6.00
CA ILE A 534 21.47 18.81 7.31
C ILE A 534 20.25 18.76 8.25
N VAL A 535 19.40 19.79 8.24
CA VAL A 535 18.19 19.83 9.06
C VAL A 535 17.17 18.78 8.58
N GLU A 536 17.03 18.59 7.27
CA GLU A 536 16.18 17.54 6.69
C GLU A 536 16.71 16.14 7.02
N LEU A 537 18.01 15.90 6.84
CA LEU A 537 18.69 14.66 7.22
C LEU A 537 18.48 14.34 8.70
N ALA A 538 18.75 15.30 9.59
CA ALA A 538 18.53 15.13 11.03
C ALA A 538 17.06 14.88 11.38
N GLY A 539 16.13 15.49 10.63
CA GLY A 539 14.69 15.21 10.73
C GLY A 539 14.35 13.76 10.40
N ASN A 540 14.92 13.22 9.32
CA ASN A 540 14.71 11.83 8.90
C ASN A 540 15.34 10.83 9.90
N LEU A 541 16.51 11.17 10.47
CA LEU A 541 17.22 10.34 11.45
C LEU A 541 16.62 10.41 12.87
N SER A 542 15.66 11.31 13.12
CA SER A 542 15.12 11.57 14.47
C SER A 542 14.40 10.38 15.11
N ALA A 543 13.87 9.46 14.30
CA ALA A 543 13.21 8.24 14.79
C ALA A 543 14.24 7.15 15.14
N GLY A 544 15.29 7.04 14.34
CA GLY A 544 16.39 6.11 14.50
C GLY A 544 17.38 6.30 13.36
N VAL A 545 18.68 6.06 13.63
CA VAL A 545 19.73 6.13 12.61
C VAL A 545 19.80 4.80 11.85
N PRO A 546 19.49 4.75 10.54
CA PRO A 546 19.60 3.52 9.76
C PRO A 546 21.05 3.04 9.68
N MET A 547 21.23 1.73 9.80
CA MET A 547 22.53 1.05 9.81
C MET A 547 22.50 -0.08 8.79
N GLY A 548 23.56 -0.16 7.98
CA GLY A 548 23.75 -1.23 7.00
C GLY A 548 24.70 -2.31 7.51
N THR A 549 24.25 -3.57 7.51
CA THR A 549 25.09 -4.74 7.79
C THR A 549 24.99 -5.75 6.65
N PRO A 550 25.83 -5.64 5.61
CA PRO A 550 25.82 -6.53 4.45
C PRO A 550 26.01 -7.99 4.83
N VAL A 551 25.45 -8.90 4.03
CA VAL A 551 25.51 -10.34 4.29
C VAL A 551 26.94 -10.88 4.16
N PHE A 552 27.44 -11.54 5.21
CA PHE A 552 28.83 -12.04 5.35
C PHE A 552 29.95 -10.98 5.40
N ASP A 553 29.60 -9.70 5.30
CA ASP A 553 30.52 -8.55 5.42
C ASP A 553 29.91 -7.49 6.34
N GLY A 554 29.20 -7.96 7.36
CA GLY A 554 28.41 -7.16 8.27
C GLY A 554 29.15 -6.76 9.54
N ALA A 555 28.43 -6.01 10.38
CA ALA A 555 28.89 -5.67 11.73
C ALA A 555 29.11 -6.94 12.56
N ARG A 556 30.16 -6.94 13.38
CA ARG A 556 30.46 -8.01 14.32
C ARG A 556 30.07 -7.59 15.73
N GLU A 557 30.14 -8.53 16.66
CA GLU A 557 29.80 -8.27 18.07
C GLU A 557 30.54 -7.04 18.66
N PRO A 558 31.86 -6.82 18.43
CA PRO A 558 32.53 -5.63 18.94
C PRO A 558 31.96 -4.32 18.38
N ASP A 559 31.57 -4.30 17.10
CA ASP A 559 31.02 -3.12 16.43
C ASP A 559 29.62 -2.79 17.00
N VAL A 560 28.79 -3.81 17.25
CA VAL A 560 27.48 -3.65 17.90
C VAL A 560 27.65 -3.13 19.32
N SER A 561 28.59 -3.70 20.08
CA SER A 561 28.91 -3.27 21.45
C SER A 561 29.43 -1.83 21.50
N GLU A 562 30.27 -1.43 20.53
CA GLU A 562 30.75 -0.03 20.41
C GLU A 562 29.59 0.93 20.12
N MET A 563 28.69 0.58 19.21
CA MET A 563 27.53 1.42 18.89
C MET A 563 26.56 1.57 20.07
N LEU A 564 26.35 0.51 20.86
CA LEU A 564 25.57 0.59 22.10
C LEU A 564 26.21 1.57 23.10
N ILE A 565 27.53 1.48 23.31
CA ILE A 565 28.26 2.39 24.20
C ILE A 565 28.19 3.83 23.70
N LYS A 566 28.37 4.05 22.38
CA LYS A 566 28.21 5.37 21.77
C LYS A 566 26.83 5.94 22.03
N ALA A 567 25.78 5.12 21.98
CA ALA A 567 24.39 5.49 22.24
C ALA A 567 24.04 5.60 23.74
N GLY A 568 25.01 5.50 24.65
CA GLY A 568 24.79 5.58 26.10
C GLY A 568 24.10 4.35 26.71
N ILE A 569 24.07 3.23 25.99
CA ILE A 569 23.45 1.98 26.43
C ILE A 569 24.54 1.01 26.93
N ASP A 570 24.20 0.17 27.91
CA ASP A 570 25.06 -0.91 28.38
C ASP A 570 25.45 -1.85 27.22
N SER A 571 26.74 -2.21 27.11
CA SER A 571 27.24 -3.03 26.02
C SER A 571 26.61 -4.42 25.94
N SER A 572 25.97 -4.90 27.02
CA SER A 572 25.20 -6.15 27.00
C SER A 572 23.90 -6.07 26.18
N GLY A 573 23.42 -4.87 25.85
CA GLY A 573 22.11 -4.65 25.22
C GLY A 573 20.92 -4.95 26.17
N GLN A 574 21.19 -5.12 27.47
CA GLN A 574 20.17 -5.43 28.47
C GLN A 574 19.83 -4.21 29.32
N SER A 575 18.53 -3.99 29.52
CA SER A 575 18.00 -2.89 30.34
C SER A 575 17.25 -3.44 31.56
N VAL A 576 17.17 -2.62 32.62
CA VAL A 576 16.23 -2.89 33.71
C VAL A 576 14.82 -2.57 33.20
N LEU A 577 13.90 -3.51 33.39
CA LEU A 577 12.50 -3.34 33.09
C LEU A 577 11.68 -3.37 34.38
N TYR A 578 10.53 -2.73 34.35
CA TYR A 578 9.55 -2.71 35.43
C TYR A 578 8.26 -3.36 34.96
N ASP A 579 7.61 -4.10 35.85
CA ASP A 579 6.30 -4.69 35.59
C ASP A 579 5.24 -3.57 35.61
N GLY A 580 4.52 -3.37 34.51
CA GLY A 580 3.46 -2.37 34.40
C GLY A 580 2.34 -2.53 35.43
N ARG A 581 2.11 -3.75 35.94
CA ARG A 581 1.02 -4.04 36.89
C ARG A 581 1.37 -3.71 38.33
N THR A 582 2.61 -3.99 38.73
CA THR A 582 3.06 -3.85 40.12
C THR A 582 3.95 -2.63 40.33
N GLY A 583 4.61 -2.16 39.27
CA GLY A 583 5.64 -1.13 39.32
C GLY A 583 7.00 -1.63 39.83
N GLU A 584 7.13 -2.93 40.14
CA GLU A 584 8.37 -3.50 40.64
C GLU A 584 9.35 -3.79 39.50
N ALA A 585 10.64 -3.61 39.76
CA ALA A 585 11.69 -3.96 38.81
C ALA A 585 11.83 -5.49 38.70
N PHE A 586 12.10 -6.00 37.50
CA PHE A 586 12.43 -7.42 37.32
C PHE A 586 13.80 -7.76 37.93
N ASP A 587 13.91 -8.96 38.52
CA ASP A 587 15.13 -9.43 39.22
C ASP A 587 16.39 -9.43 38.33
N ARG A 588 16.22 -9.58 37.00
CA ARG A 588 17.31 -9.62 36.03
C ARG A 588 17.06 -8.61 34.93
N LYS A 589 18.15 -8.00 34.44
CA LYS A 589 18.12 -7.20 33.22
C LYS A 589 17.63 -8.07 32.05
N VAL A 590 16.86 -7.46 31.17
CA VAL A 590 16.22 -8.11 30.02
C VAL A 590 16.79 -7.50 28.74
N THR A 591 17.02 -8.32 27.72
CA THR A 591 17.37 -7.83 26.39
C THR A 591 16.18 -7.07 25.81
N VAL A 592 16.39 -5.78 25.57
CA VAL A 592 15.40 -4.86 25.00
C VAL A 592 16.04 -4.16 23.82
N GLY A 593 15.26 -3.98 22.75
CA GLY A 593 15.75 -3.24 21.60
C GLY A 593 14.75 -3.23 20.46
N ILE A 594 15.25 -2.90 19.27
CA ILE A 594 14.39 -2.72 18.11
C ILE A 594 14.62 -3.84 17.13
N ILE A 595 13.54 -4.53 16.77
CA ILE A 595 13.56 -5.57 15.74
C ILE A 595 12.59 -5.21 14.63
N TYR A 596 12.94 -5.54 13.38
CA TYR A 596 12.07 -5.31 12.24
C TYR A 596 11.05 -6.43 12.11
N MET A 597 9.78 -6.12 12.37
CA MET A 597 8.68 -7.07 12.37
C MET A 597 7.79 -6.89 11.15
N LEU A 598 7.28 -8.01 10.64
CA LEU A 598 6.42 -8.10 9.47
C LEU A 598 5.06 -8.68 9.85
N LYS A 599 4.00 -8.10 9.29
CA LYS A 599 2.66 -8.68 9.28
C LYS A 599 2.51 -9.56 8.05
N LEU A 600 2.23 -10.86 8.25
CA LEU A 600 2.05 -11.78 7.14
C LEU A 600 0.60 -11.77 6.65
N HIS A 601 0.37 -12.16 5.39
CA HIS A 601 -0.98 -12.27 4.81
C HIS A 601 -1.84 -13.40 5.42
N HIS A 602 -1.34 -14.07 6.46
CA HIS A 602 -2.02 -15.12 7.21
C HIS A 602 -2.91 -14.49 8.28
N LEU A 603 -4.02 -13.88 7.85
CA LEU A 603 -4.95 -13.19 8.74
C LEU A 603 -6.00 -14.16 9.30
N VAL A 604 -6.41 -13.95 10.55
CA VAL A 604 -7.37 -14.83 11.23
C VAL A 604 -8.77 -14.78 10.59
N ASP A 605 -9.20 -13.60 10.14
CA ASP A 605 -10.51 -13.41 9.48
C ASP A 605 -10.65 -14.24 8.20
N ASP A 606 -9.55 -14.47 7.48
CA ASP A 606 -9.56 -15.31 6.28
C ASP A 606 -9.64 -16.79 6.65
N LYS A 607 -9.16 -17.16 7.84
CA LYS A 607 -9.03 -18.55 8.29
C LYS A 607 -10.20 -19.04 9.12
N ILE A 608 -10.91 -18.15 9.82
CA ILE A 608 -12.10 -18.54 10.58
C ILE A 608 -13.17 -19.06 9.63
N HIS A 609 -13.68 -20.25 9.94
CA HIS A 609 -14.73 -20.91 9.17
C HIS A 609 -15.54 -21.81 10.09
N ALA A 610 -16.85 -21.58 10.12
CA ALA A 610 -17.80 -22.37 10.88
C ALA A 610 -19.00 -22.70 10.00
N ARG A 611 -19.50 -23.93 10.14
CA ARG A 611 -20.68 -24.42 9.43
C ARG A 611 -21.57 -25.15 10.42
N SER A 612 -22.85 -24.80 10.41
CA SER A 612 -23.91 -25.62 11.01
C SER A 612 -24.52 -26.52 9.93
N ILE A 613 -25.29 -25.93 9.01
CA ILE A 613 -25.90 -26.57 7.85
C ILE A 613 -25.49 -25.77 6.62
N GLY A 614 -25.34 -26.42 5.47
CA GLY A 614 -24.91 -25.76 4.25
C GLY A 614 -25.26 -26.57 3.02
N PRO A 615 -24.79 -26.16 1.85
CA PRO A 615 -25.04 -26.88 0.61
C PRO A 615 -24.39 -28.26 0.62
N TYR A 616 -25.00 -29.16 -0.15
CA TYR A 616 -24.60 -30.54 -0.34
C TYR A 616 -24.26 -30.80 -1.81
N SER A 617 -23.34 -31.73 -2.03
CA SER A 617 -22.98 -32.24 -3.33
C SER A 617 -24.14 -33.03 -3.92
N LEU A 618 -24.51 -32.75 -5.17
CA LEU A 618 -25.58 -33.48 -5.87
C LEU A 618 -25.26 -34.97 -6.04
N VAL A 619 -23.98 -35.32 -6.19
CA VAL A 619 -23.56 -36.69 -6.49
C VAL A 619 -23.40 -37.50 -5.21
N THR A 620 -22.64 -36.97 -4.25
CA THR A 620 -22.28 -37.70 -3.03
C THR A 620 -23.22 -37.45 -1.87
N GLN A 621 -24.10 -36.44 -1.98
CA GLN A 621 -24.98 -36.00 -0.89
C GLN A 621 -24.22 -35.64 0.39
N GLN A 622 -22.94 -35.28 0.27
CA GLN A 622 -22.11 -34.82 1.37
C GLN A 622 -22.03 -33.29 1.39
N PRO A 623 -21.76 -32.67 2.54
CA PRO A 623 -21.34 -31.28 2.64
C PRO A 623 -20.33 -30.89 1.56
N LEU A 624 -20.56 -29.78 0.87
CA LEU A 624 -19.57 -29.22 -0.04
C LEU A 624 -18.24 -28.93 0.69
N GLY A 625 -17.15 -28.79 -0.05
CA GLY A 625 -15.83 -28.48 0.50
C GLY A 625 -15.47 -27.00 0.40
N GLY A 626 -14.75 -26.49 1.40
CA GLY A 626 -14.14 -25.16 1.37
C GLY A 626 -15.04 -24.00 1.82
N LYS A 627 -14.41 -22.95 2.35
CA LYS A 627 -15.07 -21.76 2.93
C LYS A 627 -15.98 -21.03 1.93
N ALA A 628 -15.54 -20.88 0.68
CA ALA A 628 -16.29 -20.18 -0.37
C ALA A 628 -17.66 -20.81 -0.67
N GLN A 629 -17.82 -22.12 -0.44
CA GLN A 629 -19.07 -22.85 -0.64
C GLN A 629 -19.79 -23.13 0.69
N PHE A 630 -19.37 -22.50 1.78
CA PHE A 630 -19.85 -22.80 3.12
C PHE A 630 -19.74 -24.30 3.46
N GLY A 631 -18.58 -24.87 3.10
CA GLY A 631 -18.32 -26.30 3.15
C GLY A 631 -18.07 -26.87 4.55
N GLY A 632 -18.15 -28.19 4.70
CA GLY A 632 -17.83 -28.88 5.95
C GLY A 632 -16.33 -29.16 6.09
N GLN A 633 -15.88 -29.37 7.32
CA GLN A 633 -14.55 -29.93 7.58
C GLN A 633 -14.52 -31.40 7.15
N ARG A 634 -13.38 -31.81 6.59
CA ARG A 634 -13.16 -33.22 6.24
C ARG A 634 -12.84 -34.02 7.49
N PHE A 635 -13.70 -34.97 7.83
CA PHE A 635 -13.44 -35.99 8.84
C PHE A 635 -12.86 -37.23 8.15
N GLY A 636 -11.55 -37.45 8.31
CA GLY A 636 -10.80 -38.47 7.59
C GLY A 636 -10.65 -39.77 8.36
N GLU A 637 -9.91 -40.69 7.74
CA GLU A 637 -9.64 -42.02 8.31
C GLU A 637 -8.89 -41.96 9.65
N MET A 638 -7.94 -41.04 9.80
CA MET A 638 -7.18 -40.89 11.05
C MET A 638 -8.06 -40.38 12.19
N GLU A 639 -8.98 -39.46 11.91
CA GLU A 639 -9.92 -38.96 12.92
C GLU A 639 -10.95 -40.04 13.32
N VAL A 640 -11.34 -40.90 12.38
CA VAL A 640 -12.16 -42.09 12.66
C VAL A 640 -11.44 -43.04 13.63
N TRP A 641 -10.17 -43.36 13.36
CA TRP A 641 -9.38 -44.21 14.25
C TRP A 641 -9.25 -43.63 15.65
N ALA A 642 -9.10 -42.30 15.77
CA ALA A 642 -9.07 -41.64 17.06
C ALA A 642 -10.37 -41.89 17.85
N LEU A 643 -11.55 -41.72 17.24
CA LEU A 643 -12.83 -41.99 17.90
C LEU A 643 -13.02 -43.48 18.23
N GLN A 644 -12.56 -44.38 17.37
CA GLN A 644 -12.59 -45.83 17.63
C GLN A 644 -11.73 -46.19 18.85
N ALA A 645 -10.55 -45.60 18.99
CA ALA A 645 -9.66 -45.84 20.13
C ALA A 645 -10.30 -45.42 21.47
N TYR A 646 -11.11 -44.37 21.47
CA TYR A 646 -11.88 -43.95 22.66
C TYR A 646 -13.15 -44.79 22.89
N GLY A 647 -13.55 -45.65 21.95
CA GLY A 647 -14.83 -46.37 22.01
C GLY A 647 -16.04 -45.46 21.80
N ALA A 648 -15.87 -44.30 21.16
CA ALA A 648 -16.92 -43.30 20.96
C ALA A 648 -17.86 -43.67 19.78
N ALA A 649 -18.53 -44.82 19.86
CA ALA A 649 -19.30 -45.41 18.77
C ALA A 649 -20.45 -44.50 18.27
N TYR A 650 -21.22 -43.88 19.18
CA TYR A 650 -22.33 -43.00 18.79
C TYR A 650 -21.86 -41.69 18.14
N THR A 651 -20.77 -41.10 18.65
CA THR A 651 -20.17 -39.90 18.03
C THR A 651 -19.67 -40.21 16.63
N LEU A 652 -19.02 -41.38 16.45
CA LEU A 652 -18.57 -41.81 15.14
C LEU A 652 -19.74 -42.06 14.19
N GLN A 653 -20.81 -42.72 14.66
CA GLN A 653 -22.02 -42.93 13.87
C GLN A 653 -22.63 -41.60 13.42
N GLU A 654 -22.81 -40.64 14.32
CA GLU A 654 -23.36 -39.32 14.02
C GLU A 654 -22.52 -38.56 12.97
N MET A 655 -21.19 -38.59 13.11
CA MET A 655 -20.27 -37.92 12.17
C MET A 655 -20.29 -38.54 10.77
N LEU A 656 -20.48 -39.87 10.69
CA LEU A 656 -20.50 -40.59 9.42
C LEU A 656 -21.87 -40.59 8.73
N THR A 657 -22.97 -40.43 9.46
CA THR A 657 -24.32 -40.49 8.89
C THR A 657 -25.02 -39.13 8.94
N VAL A 658 -25.63 -38.77 10.08
CA VAL A 658 -26.53 -37.61 10.23
C VAL A 658 -25.85 -36.28 9.87
N LYS A 659 -24.55 -36.14 10.14
CA LYS A 659 -23.78 -34.93 9.81
C LYS A 659 -23.17 -34.94 8.41
N SER A 660 -23.26 -36.06 7.68
CA SER A 660 -22.61 -36.26 6.39
C SER A 660 -23.63 -36.57 5.29
N ASP A 661 -23.98 -37.83 5.06
CA ASP A 661 -24.68 -38.29 3.85
C ASP A 661 -26.02 -39.00 4.12
N ASP A 662 -26.52 -38.95 5.36
CA ASP A 662 -27.88 -39.39 5.66
C ASP A 662 -28.89 -38.28 5.29
N VAL A 663 -29.62 -38.51 4.19
CA VAL A 663 -30.57 -37.53 3.61
C VAL A 663 -32.00 -37.71 4.17
N VAL A 664 -32.22 -38.72 5.02
CA VAL A 664 -33.56 -39.15 5.48
C VAL A 664 -34.00 -38.46 6.76
#